data_AF-A0A4Z1FTL3-F1
#
_entry.id   AF-A0A4Z1FTL3-F1
#
_cell.length_a   1.000
_cell.length_b   1.000
_cell.length_c   1.000
_cell.angle_alpha   90.00
_cell.angle_beta   90.00
_cell.angle_gamma   90.00
#
_symmetry.space_group_name_H-M   'P 1'
#
loop_
_entity.id
_entity.type
_entity.pdbx_description
1 polymer ?
#
loop_
_entity_poly.entity_id
_entity_poly.type
_entity_poly.pdbx_seq_one_letter_code
_entity_poly.pdbx_strand_id
1 'polypeptide(L)'
;MDALMSGMSGGMDMGSNMMFRPYNQKLALGYWYIIAGFVGAVLMCRGFERWRDWDRLRRSKIVSLKYPTKPNNRIQEIYATATAIFRESSYPQFHISTPYLSWLSPPSSGRAILLLCYWAILIFMMTYDVTIKDAYYYERIGFRGAWISVTQVPLIYLLSSKSNIIGALIGSSHERLNWFHRWVSRTLLLTVTVHGAFFFREWVRADFVAFELKLMPMVKYGMGAWGILLWTFLSSLSPLRRMAYEVFVLQHIACAAVFLWLLYIHVPEYARYNVWFAVAAMSFDWVLRGILLVVRNFRVKVVGAACRGMQRVGHQAELKALSDDITIISIKDAPFTWKAGQHMYLWLPRLGPLETHPFTIASPYQTSNKCHCNEIQLAIRAQKGFSRRIHNYASKMQSLDKTAILTAFVSGPYGVPPNWSSFETILLISASTGASYTLPILESILHKPTPTCVQRIQFLLVVRERSHIDFYTKRLGSALALADKKGIQLFVKIAVTGSDGASMTSSKAEEGRAGYQSSEEDEEEESKMKSIASSSSSEAGGCYCNPRSSGTANDDEISIRSSKRQSYNDEKNSDKTESFVTTQQISRVSGDSPQPGGGCCCAKKPEAKSSEKSRRGERDIIYLNGRPDISQFIRGPIEATGGETAITVCGGKSLVAKVRNSTAKLSDERAVHKGTGANGIFLHVEEYCF
;
A
#
# COMPACT_ATOMS: atom_id res chain seq x y z
N MET A 1 48.38 -33.22 -33.28
CA MET A 1 47.49 -32.12 -33.70
C MET A 1 46.60 -31.59 -32.57
N ASP A 2 46.68 -32.12 -31.35
CA ASP A 2 45.85 -31.68 -30.21
C ASP A 2 46.52 -30.72 -29.20
N ALA A 3 47.77 -30.31 -29.44
CA ALA A 3 48.48 -29.36 -28.57
C ALA A 3 48.51 -27.91 -29.11
N LEU A 4 47.90 -27.65 -30.27
CA LEU A 4 47.87 -26.33 -30.93
C LEU A 4 46.51 -25.62 -30.85
N MET A 5 45.51 -26.22 -30.20
CA MET A 5 44.15 -25.67 -30.07
C MET A 5 43.86 -25.02 -28.71
N SER A 6 44.79 -25.05 -27.74
CA SER A 6 44.58 -24.46 -26.41
C SER A 6 44.99 -22.98 -26.28
N GLY A 7 45.36 -22.31 -27.39
CA GLY A 7 45.89 -20.94 -27.39
C GLY A 7 44.91 -19.83 -27.77
N MET A 8 43.66 -20.13 -28.15
CA MET A 8 42.77 -19.15 -28.80
C MET A 8 41.56 -18.72 -27.95
N SER A 9 41.74 -18.58 -26.64
CA SER A 9 40.76 -18.01 -25.70
C SER A 9 41.15 -16.62 -25.17
N GLY A 10 42.05 -15.92 -25.85
CA GLY A 10 42.55 -14.59 -25.46
C GLY A 10 42.09 -13.50 -26.42
N GLY A 11 40.78 -13.27 -26.51
CA GLY A 11 40.16 -12.27 -27.38
C GLY A 11 39.67 -11.01 -26.66
N MET A 12 40.33 -10.63 -25.56
CA MET A 12 40.39 -9.25 -25.10
C MET A 12 41.88 -9.00 -24.89
N ASP A 13 42.41 -7.99 -25.56
CA ASP A 13 43.79 -7.57 -25.46
C ASP A 13 44.32 -7.73 -24.02
N MET A 14 45.37 -8.54 -23.84
CA MET A 14 45.99 -8.75 -22.53
C MET A 14 46.46 -7.42 -21.92
N GLY A 15 46.70 -6.40 -22.76
CA GLY A 15 47.01 -5.03 -22.36
C GLY A 15 45.85 -4.30 -21.66
N SER A 16 44.67 -4.24 -22.28
CA SER A 16 43.51 -3.51 -21.70
C SER A 16 42.94 -4.20 -20.45
N ASN A 17 43.01 -5.54 -20.41
CA ASN A 17 42.65 -6.35 -19.25
C ASN A 17 43.51 -6.06 -18.01
N MET A 18 44.83 -5.87 -18.15
CA MET A 18 45.68 -5.50 -17.01
C MET A 18 45.55 -4.02 -16.65
N MET A 19 45.30 -3.15 -17.63
CA MET A 19 45.24 -1.70 -17.44
C MET A 19 43.98 -1.25 -16.69
N PHE A 20 42.79 -1.75 -17.06
CA PHE A 20 41.53 -1.22 -16.52
C PHE A 20 40.93 -2.07 -15.38
N ARG A 21 41.19 -3.38 -15.36
CA ARG A 21 40.50 -4.32 -14.45
C ARG A 21 40.69 -4.01 -12.97
N PRO A 22 41.91 -3.86 -12.41
CA PRO A 22 42.08 -3.77 -10.95
C PRO A 22 41.31 -2.59 -10.36
N TYR A 23 41.31 -1.47 -11.06
CA TYR A 23 40.62 -0.26 -10.64
C TYR A 23 39.10 -0.38 -10.73
N ASN A 24 38.58 -0.94 -11.84
CA ASN A 24 37.16 -1.18 -12.02
C ASN A 24 36.58 -2.20 -11.02
N GLN A 25 37.34 -3.26 -10.73
CA GLN A 25 36.97 -4.25 -9.73
C GLN A 25 36.90 -3.63 -8.33
N LYS A 26 37.83 -2.72 -7.97
CA LYS A 26 37.76 -1.94 -6.72
C LYS A 26 36.51 -1.06 -6.65
N LEU A 27 36.13 -0.39 -7.73
CA LEU A 27 34.86 0.37 -7.76
C LEU A 27 33.66 -0.57 -7.59
N ALA A 28 33.63 -1.72 -8.27
CA ALA A 28 32.54 -2.69 -8.13
C ALA A 28 32.41 -3.21 -6.69
N LEU A 29 33.51 -3.39 -5.96
CA LEU A 29 33.50 -3.68 -4.53
C LEU A 29 33.01 -2.48 -3.70
N GLY A 30 33.47 -1.27 -4.03
CA GLY A 30 33.02 -0.03 -3.41
C GLY A 30 31.49 0.16 -3.50
N TYR A 31 30.88 -0.20 -4.62
CA TYR A 31 29.42 -0.21 -4.79
C TYR A 31 28.72 -1.05 -3.71
N TRP A 32 29.22 -2.26 -3.45
CA TRP A 32 28.65 -3.14 -2.44
C TRP A 32 28.94 -2.68 -1.02
N TYR A 33 30.10 -2.07 -0.75
CA TYR A 33 30.37 -1.44 0.55
C TYR A 33 29.43 -0.26 0.83
N ILE A 34 29.11 0.55 -0.18
CA ILE A 34 28.13 1.63 -0.04
C ILE A 34 26.74 1.06 0.28
N ILE A 35 26.30 0.01 -0.43
CA ILE A 35 25.02 -0.66 -0.15
C ILE A 35 25.01 -1.25 1.26
N ALA A 36 26.06 -1.98 1.64
CA ALA A 36 26.18 -2.59 2.96
C ALA A 36 26.19 -1.54 4.07
N GLY A 37 26.90 -0.43 3.87
CA GLY A 37 26.92 0.71 4.78
C GLY A 37 25.54 1.35 4.94
N PHE A 38 24.82 1.56 3.82
CA PHE A 38 23.44 2.08 3.86
C PHE A 38 22.49 1.13 4.60
N VAL A 39 22.53 -0.17 4.28
CA VAL A 39 21.71 -1.19 4.97
C VAL A 39 22.05 -1.26 6.45
N GLY A 40 23.34 -1.21 6.80
CA GLY A 40 23.83 -1.17 8.19
C GLY A 40 23.33 0.05 8.96
N ALA A 41 23.39 1.24 8.36
CA ALA A 41 22.88 2.47 8.97
C ALA A 41 21.37 2.39 9.22
N VAL A 42 20.59 1.88 8.26
CA VAL A 42 19.14 1.68 8.44
C VAL A 42 18.86 0.65 9.54
N LEU A 43 19.62 -0.45 9.60
CA LEU A 43 19.50 -1.45 10.66
C LEU A 43 19.76 -0.84 12.04
N MET A 44 20.76 0.04 12.17
CA MET A 44 21.02 0.77 13.41
C MET A 44 19.85 1.69 13.79
N CYS A 45 19.31 2.46 12.84
CA CYS A 45 18.12 3.29 13.07
C CYS A 45 16.94 2.46 13.58
N ARG A 46 16.73 1.26 13.03
CA ARG A 46 15.67 0.35 13.48
C ARG A 46 15.90 -0.21 14.87
N GLY A 47 17.14 -0.53 15.22
CA GLY A 47 17.51 -0.91 16.58
C GLY A 47 17.11 0.17 17.58
N PHE A 48 17.36 1.44 17.22
CA PHE A 48 16.95 2.59 18.01
C PHE A 48 15.42 2.75 18.07
N GLU A 49 14.70 2.60 16.96
CA GLU A 49 13.22 2.63 16.97
C GLU A 49 12.62 1.54 17.86
N ARG A 50 13.18 0.32 17.80
CA ARG A 50 12.76 -0.82 18.63
C ARG A 50 12.95 -0.54 20.12
N TRP A 51 14.10 0.04 20.47
CA TRP A 51 14.41 0.45 21.84
C TRP A 51 13.45 1.55 22.32
N ARG A 52 13.19 2.56 21.48
CA ARG A 52 12.25 3.65 21.77
C ARG A 52 10.81 3.14 21.99
N ASP A 53 10.35 2.22 21.14
CA ASP A 53 9.02 1.60 21.28
C ASP A 53 8.92 0.80 22.60
N TRP A 54 9.96 0.05 22.94
CA TRP A 54 10.02 -0.69 24.20
C TRP A 54 9.99 0.25 25.41
N ASP A 55 10.79 1.32 25.37
CA ASP A 55 10.86 2.32 26.45
C ASP A 55 9.51 3.02 26.67
N ARG A 56 8.81 3.41 25.59
CA ARG A 56 7.45 3.99 25.67
C ARG A 56 6.44 3.04 26.30
N LEU A 57 6.43 1.78 25.86
CA LEU A 57 5.52 0.77 26.40
C LEU A 57 5.84 0.46 27.87
N ARG A 58 7.12 0.42 28.25
CA ARG A 58 7.55 0.25 29.64
C ARG A 58 7.09 1.43 30.49
N ARG A 59 7.30 2.67 30.04
CA ARG A 59 6.88 3.90 30.74
C ARG A 59 5.36 3.96 30.93
N SER A 60 4.59 3.56 29.91
CA SER A 60 3.12 3.51 30.01
C SER A 60 2.59 2.59 31.12
N LYS A 61 3.41 1.62 31.60
CA LYS A 61 3.05 0.77 32.76
C LYS A 61 3.45 1.38 34.10
N ILE A 62 4.63 1.97 34.15
CA ILE A 62 5.31 2.29 35.43
C ILE A 62 4.97 3.71 35.89
N VAL A 63 4.79 4.64 34.94
CA VAL A 63 4.60 6.05 35.24
C VAL A 63 3.26 6.49 34.66
N SER A 64 2.41 7.10 35.49
CA SER A 64 1.18 7.77 35.05
C SER A 64 1.52 9.08 34.33
N LEU A 65 2.19 8.98 33.18
CA LEU A 65 2.42 10.13 32.30
C LEU A 65 1.16 10.39 31.47
N LYS A 66 0.73 11.65 31.44
CA LYS A 66 -0.36 12.10 30.55
C LYS A 66 -0.05 11.79 29.08
N TYR A 67 1.22 11.91 28.67
CA TYR A 67 1.69 11.69 27.31
C TYR A 67 2.96 10.80 27.29
N PRO A 68 2.83 9.46 27.28
CA PRO A 68 3.96 8.53 27.42
C PRO A 68 4.92 8.52 26.21
N THR A 69 4.49 9.08 25.07
CA THR A 69 5.25 9.05 23.81
C THR A 69 6.14 10.27 23.60
N LYS A 70 6.05 11.30 24.46
CA LYS A 70 6.91 12.48 24.42
C LYS A 70 8.38 12.11 24.68
N PRO A 71 9.33 12.72 23.94
CA PRO A 71 10.75 12.56 24.21
C PRO A 71 11.06 13.16 25.60
N ASN A 72 11.83 12.43 26.41
CA ASN A 72 12.19 12.84 27.77
C ASN A 72 13.64 13.31 27.90
N ASN A 73 14.52 12.85 27.01
CA ASN A 73 15.96 13.11 27.06
C ASN A 73 16.41 13.76 25.75
N ARG A 74 17.51 14.53 25.81
CA ARG A 74 18.09 15.22 24.65
C ARG A 74 18.35 14.31 23.44
N ILE A 75 18.79 13.07 23.66
CA ILE A 75 19.02 12.11 22.58
C ILE A 75 17.70 11.74 21.88
N GLN A 76 16.62 11.50 22.64
CA GLN A 76 15.31 11.21 22.06
C GLN A 76 14.72 12.43 21.35
N GLU A 77 14.97 13.63 21.87
CA GLU A 77 14.57 14.90 21.26
C GLU A 77 15.27 15.11 19.92
N ILE A 78 16.60 14.98 19.86
CA ILE A 78 17.39 15.10 18.62
C ILE A 78 16.91 14.06 17.58
N TYR A 79 16.73 12.81 18.00
CA TYR A 79 16.25 11.76 17.11
C TYR A 79 14.81 12.02 16.63
N ALA A 80 13.92 12.47 17.50
CA ALA A 80 12.55 12.82 17.13
C ALA A 80 12.52 13.97 16.13
N THR A 81 13.33 15.01 16.33
CA THR A 81 13.49 16.14 15.41
C THR A 81 14.05 15.69 14.07
N ALA A 82 15.14 14.91 14.06
CA ALA A 82 15.73 14.39 12.84
C ALA A 82 14.76 13.51 12.03
N THR A 83 14.05 12.59 12.71
CA THR A 83 13.04 11.75 12.05
C THR A 83 11.83 12.56 11.59
N ALA A 84 11.45 13.63 12.27
CA ALA A 84 10.38 14.53 11.83
C ALA A 84 10.76 15.26 10.53
N ILE A 85 11.96 15.85 10.45
CA ILE A 85 12.48 16.52 9.25
C ILE A 85 12.54 15.55 8.07
N PHE A 86 13.07 14.35 8.30
CA PHE A 86 13.16 13.32 7.26
C PHE A 86 11.77 12.88 6.79
N ARG A 87 10.83 12.66 7.72
CA ARG A 87 9.45 12.26 7.40
C ARG A 87 8.73 13.35 6.60
N GLU A 88 8.80 14.59 7.07
CA GLU A 88 8.19 15.76 6.44
C GLU A 88 8.67 15.96 5.01
N SER A 89 9.99 15.91 4.78
CA SER A 89 10.56 15.99 3.44
C SER A 89 10.25 14.77 2.55
N SER A 90 9.99 13.60 3.14
CA SER A 90 9.75 12.35 2.40
C SER A 90 8.31 12.10 1.95
N TYR A 91 7.33 12.72 2.62
CA TYR A 91 5.91 12.43 2.43
C TYR A 91 5.29 13.02 1.17
N PRO A 92 5.58 14.28 0.76
CA PRO A 92 4.95 14.91 -0.40
C PRO A 92 4.94 14.00 -1.64
N GLN A 93 3.82 13.99 -2.34
CA GLN A 93 3.67 13.25 -3.59
C GLN A 93 2.87 14.07 -4.58
N PHE A 94 3.48 14.37 -5.72
CA PHE A 94 2.78 14.91 -6.87
C PHE A 94 1.99 13.79 -7.55
N HIS A 95 0.68 13.99 -7.72
CA HIS A 95 -0.20 13.02 -8.35
C HIS A 95 -0.91 13.63 -9.55
N ILE A 96 -0.74 13.00 -10.69
CA ILE A 96 -1.41 13.39 -11.93
C ILE A 96 -2.83 12.83 -11.88
N SER A 97 -3.82 13.72 -11.85
CA SER A 97 -5.24 13.37 -11.67
C SER A 97 -5.89 12.79 -12.94
N THR A 98 -5.28 12.96 -14.12
CA THR A 98 -5.81 12.42 -15.37
C THR A 98 -5.66 10.89 -15.40
N PRO A 99 -6.76 10.11 -15.54
CA PRO A 99 -6.72 8.65 -15.36
C PRO A 99 -5.70 7.91 -16.23
N TYR A 100 -5.58 8.29 -17.50
CA TYR A 100 -4.69 7.68 -18.49
C TYR A 100 -3.22 8.09 -18.33
N LEU A 101 -2.92 9.21 -17.67
CA LEU A 101 -1.54 9.63 -17.33
C LEU A 101 -1.19 9.39 -15.86
N SER A 102 -2.12 8.91 -15.04
CA SER A 102 -1.90 8.67 -13.61
C SER A 102 -0.71 7.75 -13.31
N TRP A 103 -0.36 6.86 -14.25
CA TRP A 103 0.78 5.95 -14.15
C TRP A 103 2.15 6.66 -14.29
N LEU A 104 2.18 7.87 -14.85
CA LEU A 104 3.35 8.75 -14.93
C LEU A 104 3.56 9.57 -13.65
N SER A 105 2.68 9.46 -12.65
CA SER A 105 2.86 10.15 -11.38
C SER A 105 4.24 9.79 -10.79
N PRO A 106 5.08 10.78 -10.47
CA PRO A 106 6.39 10.51 -9.90
C PRO A 106 6.26 9.80 -8.54
N PRO A 107 7.33 9.10 -8.10
CA PRO A 107 7.36 8.57 -6.74
C PRO A 107 7.27 9.72 -5.71
N SER A 108 6.95 9.39 -4.45
CA SER A 108 6.98 10.39 -3.37
C SER A 108 8.37 11.03 -3.26
N SER A 109 8.45 12.25 -2.75
CA SER A 109 9.69 13.02 -2.64
C SER A 109 10.81 12.22 -1.96
N GLY A 110 10.52 11.48 -0.89
CA GLY A 110 11.52 10.64 -0.22
C GLY A 110 12.09 9.51 -1.09
N ARG A 111 11.24 8.90 -1.92
CA ARG A 111 11.69 7.90 -2.91
C ARG A 111 12.49 8.56 -4.03
N ALA A 112 12.10 9.76 -4.46
CA ALA A 112 12.84 10.54 -5.46
C ALA A 112 14.23 10.95 -4.96
N ILE A 113 14.34 11.44 -3.72
CA ILE A 113 15.63 11.77 -3.08
C ILE A 113 16.54 10.54 -3.04
N LEU A 114 16.02 9.37 -2.63
CA LEU A 114 16.81 8.14 -2.61
C LEU A 114 17.32 7.74 -4.00
N LEU A 115 16.50 7.92 -5.05
CA LEU A 115 16.90 7.68 -6.44
C LEU A 115 17.96 8.66 -6.91
N LEU A 116 17.83 9.95 -6.56
CA LEU A 116 18.83 10.97 -6.91
C LEU A 116 20.17 10.68 -6.24
N CYS A 117 20.19 10.28 -4.97
CA CYS A 117 21.41 9.85 -4.30
C CYS A 117 22.03 8.62 -4.99
N TYR A 118 21.20 7.63 -5.33
CA TYR A 118 21.64 6.43 -6.04
C TYR A 118 22.24 6.76 -7.41
N TRP A 119 21.59 7.60 -8.21
CA TRP A 119 22.11 8.05 -9.50
C TRP A 119 23.35 8.92 -9.37
N ALA A 120 23.45 9.79 -8.37
CA ALA A 120 24.65 10.57 -8.12
C ALA A 120 25.86 9.67 -7.85
N ILE A 121 25.68 8.61 -7.05
CA ILE A 121 26.72 7.60 -6.81
C ILE A 121 27.10 6.90 -8.12
N LEU A 122 26.13 6.43 -8.91
CA LEU A 122 26.43 5.74 -10.16
C LEU A 122 27.10 6.65 -11.19
N ILE A 123 26.63 7.88 -11.36
CA ILE A 123 27.23 8.87 -12.25
C ILE A 123 28.66 9.13 -11.80
N PHE A 124 28.89 9.40 -10.51
CA PHE A 124 30.24 9.57 -9.97
C PHE A 124 31.11 8.36 -10.31
N MET A 125 30.66 7.13 -10.03
CA MET A 125 31.45 5.93 -10.32
C MET A 125 31.71 5.72 -11.82
N MET A 126 30.79 6.14 -12.69
CA MET A 126 30.94 6.07 -14.13
C MET A 126 31.88 7.14 -14.69
N THR A 127 31.92 8.34 -14.11
CA THR A 127 32.69 9.48 -14.64
C THR A 127 34.02 9.71 -13.92
N TYR A 128 34.20 9.14 -12.73
CA TYR A 128 35.40 9.36 -11.92
C TYR A 128 36.64 8.75 -12.59
N ASP A 129 37.61 9.62 -12.86
CA ASP A 129 38.92 9.32 -13.43
C ASP A 129 38.87 8.50 -14.73
N VAL A 130 37.87 8.78 -15.58
CA VAL A 130 37.64 8.06 -16.85
C VAL A 130 37.83 8.92 -18.09
N THR A 131 37.71 10.24 -17.98
CA THR A 131 37.69 11.16 -19.13
C THR A 131 39.10 11.60 -19.54
N ILE A 132 39.96 10.63 -19.86
CA ILE A 132 41.33 10.87 -20.32
C ILE A 132 41.34 10.81 -21.85
N LYS A 133 41.72 11.91 -22.51
CA LYS A 133 41.72 12.02 -23.98
C LYS A 133 42.93 11.30 -24.59
N ASP A 134 42.90 9.97 -24.59
CA ASP A 134 43.90 9.09 -25.21
C ASP A 134 43.27 8.14 -26.24
N ALA A 135 44.07 7.24 -26.81
CA ALA A 135 43.60 6.23 -27.76
C ALA A 135 42.51 5.32 -27.18
N TYR A 136 42.51 5.13 -25.85
CA TYR A 136 41.58 4.27 -25.13
C TYR A 136 40.36 5.01 -24.59
N TYR A 137 40.12 6.27 -24.99
CA TYR A 137 39.05 7.09 -24.43
C TYR A 137 37.67 6.40 -24.46
N TYR A 138 37.29 5.83 -25.62
CA TYR A 138 36.00 5.18 -25.77
C TYR A 138 35.95 3.83 -25.05
N GLU A 139 36.99 2.99 -25.21
CA GLU A 139 37.10 1.68 -24.55
C GLU A 139 37.04 1.82 -23.02
N ARG A 140 37.78 2.78 -22.45
CA ARG A 140 37.85 3.03 -21.01
C ARG A 140 36.47 3.37 -20.43
N ILE A 141 35.71 4.23 -21.11
CA ILE A 141 34.35 4.60 -20.69
C ILE A 141 33.39 3.43 -20.87
N GLY A 142 33.47 2.72 -22.00
CA GLY A 142 32.66 1.52 -22.27
C GLY A 142 32.90 0.43 -21.23
N PHE A 143 34.17 0.14 -20.91
CA PHE A 143 34.59 -0.87 -19.94
C PHE A 143 34.17 -0.49 -18.51
N ARG A 144 34.29 0.79 -18.14
CA ARG A 144 33.73 1.31 -16.88
C ARG A 144 32.23 1.08 -16.81
N GLY A 145 31.50 1.45 -17.88
CA GLY A 145 30.06 1.22 -17.98
C GLY A 145 29.68 -0.24 -17.82
N ALA A 146 30.50 -1.17 -18.33
CA ALA A 146 30.32 -2.61 -18.18
C ALA A 146 30.35 -3.03 -16.70
N TRP A 147 31.39 -2.62 -15.97
CA TRP A 147 31.57 -2.96 -14.56
C TRP A 147 30.50 -2.37 -13.65
N ILE A 148 30.13 -1.11 -13.88
CA ILE A 148 29.06 -0.47 -13.12
C ILE A 148 27.70 -1.11 -13.46
N SER A 149 27.47 -1.57 -14.69
CA SER A 149 26.24 -2.28 -15.05
C SER A 149 26.18 -3.67 -14.42
N VAL A 150 27.23 -4.48 -14.55
CA VAL A 150 27.22 -5.87 -14.05
C VAL A 150 27.12 -5.94 -12.52
N THR A 151 27.71 -4.98 -11.78
CA THR A 151 27.62 -4.95 -10.30
C THR A 151 26.22 -4.62 -9.79
N GLN A 152 25.36 -3.96 -10.60
CA GLN A 152 23.96 -3.69 -10.24
C GLN A 152 23.07 -4.94 -10.34
N VAL A 153 23.46 -5.94 -11.14
CA VAL A 153 22.63 -7.12 -11.44
C VAL A 153 22.19 -7.88 -10.18
N PRO A 154 23.08 -8.23 -9.22
CA PRO A 154 22.64 -8.93 -8.01
C PRO A 154 21.64 -8.12 -7.17
N LEU A 155 21.79 -6.79 -7.12
CA LEU A 155 20.88 -5.93 -6.36
C LEU A 155 19.45 -6.02 -6.91
N ILE A 156 19.28 -6.08 -8.23
CA ILE A 156 17.96 -6.22 -8.88
C ILE A 156 17.24 -7.48 -8.37
N TYR A 157 17.94 -8.61 -8.31
CA TYR A 157 17.37 -9.88 -7.84
C TYR A 157 17.07 -9.84 -6.34
N LEU A 158 18.02 -9.35 -5.52
CA LEU A 158 17.82 -9.19 -4.07
C LEU A 158 16.60 -8.32 -3.73
N LEU A 159 16.35 -7.25 -4.50
CA LEU A 159 15.20 -6.37 -4.29
C LEU A 159 13.87 -6.99 -4.75
N SER A 160 13.90 -7.98 -5.63
CA SER A 160 12.71 -8.65 -6.17
C SER A 160 12.25 -9.86 -5.33
N SER A 161 13.17 -10.51 -4.61
CA SER A 161 12.92 -11.71 -3.81
C SER A 161 11.82 -11.49 -2.77
N LYS A 162 10.91 -12.47 -2.57
CA LYS A 162 9.87 -12.37 -1.54
C LYS A 162 10.41 -12.74 -0.16
N SER A 163 11.33 -13.70 -0.08
CA SER A 163 12.17 -13.98 1.09
C SER A 163 13.35 -13.01 1.11
N ASN A 164 13.03 -11.72 1.27
CA ASN A 164 13.98 -10.64 1.02
C ASN A 164 14.94 -10.42 2.21
N ILE A 165 16.22 -10.73 2.02
CA ILE A 165 17.26 -10.53 3.06
C ILE A 165 17.44 -9.03 3.36
N ILE A 166 17.55 -8.19 2.32
CA ILE A 166 17.66 -6.73 2.48
C ILE A 166 16.42 -6.22 3.22
N GLY A 167 15.24 -6.67 2.79
CA GLY A 167 13.97 -6.40 3.46
C GLY A 167 13.98 -6.76 4.93
N ALA A 168 14.46 -7.94 5.31
CA ALA A 168 14.55 -8.36 6.71
C ALA A 168 15.46 -7.43 7.54
N LEU A 169 16.63 -7.04 7.01
CA LEU A 169 17.58 -6.16 7.70
C LEU A 169 17.03 -4.74 7.88
N ILE A 170 16.49 -4.15 6.81
CA ILE A 170 15.86 -2.82 6.87
C ILE A 170 14.42 -2.87 7.42
N GLY A 171 13.96 -4.05 7.82
CA GLY A 171 12.57 -4.43 8.12
C GLY A 171 11.52 -3.70 7.30
N SER A 172 11.70 -3.85 6.00
CA SER A 172 10.71 -3.62 4.97
C SER A 172 10.35 -4.98 4.36
N SER A 173 9.26 -5.01 3.62
CA SER A 173 8.79 -6.20 2.93
C SER A 173 9.05 -6.07 1.42
N HIS A 174 9.03 -7.19 0.70
CA HIS A 174 9.41 -7.23 -0.71
C HIS A 174 8.52 -6.31 -1.57
N GLU A 175 7.22 -6.23 -1.29
CA GLU A 175 6.29 -5.34 -1.99
C GLU A 175 6.65 -3.86 -1.80
N ARG A 176 7.19 -3.51 -0.63
CA ARG A 176 7.64 -2.14 -0.31
C ARG A 176 9.01 -1.83 -0.88
N LEU A 177 9.80 -2.83 -1.26
CA LEU A 177 11.07 -2.67 -1.97
C LEU A 177 10.95 -2.77 -3.49
N ASN A 178 9.86 -3.36 -3.99
CA ASN A 178 9.69 -3.61 -5.42
C ASN A 178 9.65 -2.34 -6.28
N TRP A 179 9.32 -1.17 -5.71
CA TRP A 179 9.48 0.09 -6.43
C TRP A 179 10.95 0.37 -6.77
N PHE A 180 11.87 0.03 -5.87
CA PHE A 180 13.30 0.23 -6.07
C PHE A 180 13.86 -0.78 -7.08
N HIS A 181 13.44 -2.05 -7.02
CA HIS A 181 13.73 -3.04 -8.07
C HIS A 181 13.43 -2.51 -9.49
N ARG A 182 12.26 -1.90 -9.69
CA ARG A 182 11.87 -1.31 -10.98
C ARG A 182 12.80 -0.17 -11.42
N TRP A 183 13.20 0.70 -10.51
CA TRP A 183 14.05 1.84 -10.84
C TRP A 183 15.53 1.46 -11.02
N VAL A 184 16.05 0.54 -10.23
CA VAL A 184 17.38 -0.05 -10.44
C VAL A 184 17.44 -0.76 -11.78
N SER A 185 16.41 -1.52 -12.16
CA SER A 185 16.35 -2.19 -13.47
C SER A 185 16.33 -1.21 -14.65
N ARG A 186 15.61 -0.08 -14.53
CA ARG A 186 15.64 1.00 -15.54
C ARG A 186 17.00 1.67 -15.62
N THR A 187 17.65 1.82 -14.48
CA THR A 187 19.00 2.39 -14.39
C THR A 187 20.01 1.45 -15.05
N LEU A 188 19.90 0.15 -14.83
CA LEU A 188 20.71 -0.86 -15.51
C LEU A 188 20.55 -0.76 -17.04
N LEU A 189 19.32 -0.63 -17.55
CA LEU A 189 19.07 -0.45 -18.98
C LEU A 189 19.82 0.78 -19.52
N LEU A 190 19.81 1.89 -18.79
CA LEU A 190 20.55 3.09 -19.17
C LEU A 190 22.06 2.86 -19.14
N THR A 191 22.61 2.30 -18.05
CA THR A 191 24.07 2.12 -17.91
C THR A 191 24.63 1.11 -18.90
N VAL A 192 23.89 0.03 -19.21
CA VAL A 192 24.33 -0.95 -20.22
C VAL A 192 24.19 -0.40 -21.64
N THR A 193 23.23 0.51 -21.88
CA THR A 193 23.14 1.23 -23.16
C THR A 193 24.34 2.15 -23.35
N VAL A 194 24.78 2.85 -22.30
CA VAL A 194 26.02 3.65 -22.34
C VAL A 194 27.23 2.75 -22.63
N HIS A 195 27.36 1.62 -21.94
CA HIS A 195 28.41 0.63 -22.21
C HIS A 195 28.46 0.22 -23.69
N GLY A 196 27.34 -0.24 -24.24
CA GLY A 196 27.27 -0.67 -25.64
C GLY A 196 27.50 0.47 -26.63
N ALA A 197 26.99 1.67 -26.35
CA ALA A 197 27.13 2.83 -27.24
C ALA A 197 28.59 3.29 -27.37
N PHE A 198 29.37 3.27 -26.29
CA PHE A 198 30.79 3.67 -26.32
C PHE A 198 31.66 2.67 -27.09
N PHE A 199 31.47 1.36 -26.87
CA PHE A 199 32.13 0.32 -27.66
C PHE A 199 31.73 0.39 -29.14
N PHE A 200 30.43 0.53 -29.44
CA PHE A 200 29.99 0.66 -30.82
C PHE A 200 30.56 1.91 -31.51
N ARG A 201 30.64 3.03 -30.78
CA ARG A 201 31.25 4.27 -31.28
C ARG A 201 32.73 4.11 -31.61
N GLU A 202 33.48 3.41 -30.76
CA GLU A 202 34.87 3.06 -31.01
C GLU A 202 35.03 2.27 -32.30
N TRP A 203 34.25 1.21 -32.45
CA TRP A 203 34.31 0.32 -33.61
C TRP A 203 33.98 1.01 -34.93
N VAL A 204 32.98 1.90 -34.92
CA VAL A 204 32.64 2.72 -36.08
C VAL A 204 33.76 3.70 -36.42
N ARG A 205 34.43 4.28 -35.42
CA ARG A 205 35.51 5.25 -35.65
C ARG A 205 36.78 4.63 -36.22
N ALA A 206 37.06 3.38 -35.84
CA ALA A 206 38.20 2.64 -36.36
C ALA A 206 37.84 1.71 -37.53
N ASP A 207 36.62 1.83 -38.07
CA ASP A 207 36.12 1.14 -39.26
C ASP A 207 36.28 -0.40 -39.23
N PHE A 208 36.03 -1.01 -38.07
CA PHE A 208 36.27 -2.45 -37.84
C PHE A 208 35.09 -3.20 -37.23
N VAL A 209 33.88 -2.64 -37.25
CA VAL A 209 32.66 -3.24 -36.66
C VAL A 209 32.44 -4.70 -37.11
N ALA A 210 32.52 -4.95 -38.42
CA ALA A 210 32.29 -6.30 -38.96
C ALA A 210 33.39 -7.29 -38.54
N PHE A 211 34.63 -6.82 -38.45
CA PHE A 211 35.76 -7.60 -37.97
C PHE A 211 35.59 -7.95 -36.49
N GLU A 212 35.24 -6.97 -35.66
CA GLU A 212 35.03 -7.16 -34.23
C GLU A 212 33.89 -8.14 -33.92
N LEU A 213 32.74 -8.02 -34.60
CA LEU A 213 31.62 -8.95 -34.43
C LEU A 213 31.95 -10.40 -34.85
N LYS A 214 32.96 -10.58 -35.71
CA LYS A 214 33.48 -11.89 -36.11
C LYS A 214 34.48 -12.42 -35.08
N LEU A 215 35.34 -11.56 -34.54
CA LEU A 215 36.41 -11.93 -33.60
C LEU A 215 35.90 -12.13 -32.17
N MET A 216 34.87 -11.37 -31.75
CA MET A 216 34.29 -11.42 -30.42
C MET A 216 32.82 -11.89 -30.43
N PRO A 217 32.55 -13.21 -30.58
CA PRO A 217 31.20 -13.76 -30.55
C PRO A 217 30.38 -13.38 -29.30
N MET A 218 31.04 -13.10 -28.17
CA MET A 218 30.39 -12.67 -26.91
C MET A 218 29.55 -11.39 -27.07
N VAL A 219 29.87 -10.53 -28.05
CA VAL A 219 29.12 -9.30 -28.31
C VAL A 219 27.68 -9.60 -28.74
N LYS A 220 27.46 -10.67 -29.52
CA LYS A 220 26.12 -11.09 -29.97
C LYS A 220 25.22 -11.44 -28.80
N TYR A 221 25.77 -12.10 -27.78
CA TYR A 221 25.05 -12.40 -26.54
C TYR A 221 24.77 -11.15 -25.71
N GLY A 222 25.69 -10.17 -25.71
CA GLY A 222 25.49 -8.85 -25.09
C GLY A 222 24.35 -8.07 -25.75
N MET A 223 24.29 -8.05 -27.07
CA MET A 223 23.17 -7.45 -27.82
C MET A 223 21.85 -8.17 -27.54
N GLY A 224 21.87 -9.50 -27.46
CA GLY A 224 20.72 -10.30 -27.05
C GLY A 224 20.25 -9.95 -25.63
N ALA A 225 21.18 -9.83 -24.68
CA ALA A 225 20.88 -9.47 -23.29
C ALA A 225 20.27 -8.06 -23.20
N TRP A 226 20.80 -7.10 -23.96
CA TRP A 226 20.25 -5.76 -24.09
C TRP A 226 18.83 -5.78 -24.67
N GLY A 227 18.60 -6.57 -25.74
CA GLY A 227 17.28 -6.74 -26.35
C GLY A 227 16.24 -7.31 -25.37
N ILE A 228 16.61 -8.34 -24.59
CA ILE A 228 15.77 -8.88 -23.52
C ILE A 228 15.50 -7.85 -22.43
N LEU A 229 16.51 -7.07 -22.03
CA LEU A 229 16.33 -6.02 -21.02
C LEU A 229 15.40 -4.89 -21.52
N LEU A 230 15.53 -4.49 -22.79
CA LEU A 230 14.62 -3.54 -23.43
C LEU A 230 13.18 -4.09 -23.50
N TRP A 231 13.03 -5.35 -23.93
CA TRP A 231 11.73 -6.02 -23.98
C TRP A 231 11.07 -6.12 -22.60
N THR A 232 11.82 -6.51 -21.57
CA THR A 232 11.30 -6.56 -20.20
C THR A 232 10.91 -5.18 -19.67
N PHE A 233 11.63 -4.12 -20.04
CA PHE A 233 11.24 -2.75 -19.73
C PHE A 233 9.91 -2.36 -20.40
N LEU A 234 9.79 -2.56 -21.72
CA LEU A 234 8.60 -2.21 -22.49
C LEU A 234 7.37 -2.99 -22.01
N SER A 235 7.47 -4.31 -21.91
CA SER A 235 6.38 -5.18 -21.42
C SER A 235 5.97 -4.88 -19.97
N SER A 236 6.85 -4.27 -19.16
CA SER A 236 6.56 -3.86 -17.77
C SER A 236 5.84 -2.52 -17.64
N LEU A 237 5.64 -1.77 -18.73
CA LEU A 237 4.89 -0.52 -18.70
C LEU A 237 3.44 -0.75 -18.25
N SER A 238 2.92 0.17 -17.44
CA SER A 238 1.62 -0.01 -16.78
C SER A 238 0.44 -0.26 -17.74
N PRO A 239 0.37 0.34 -18.94
CA PRO A 239 -0.67 0.01 -19.92
C PRO A 239 -0.58 -1.44 -20.39
N LEU A 240 0.60 -1.87 -20.87
CA LEU A 240 0.81 -3.21 -21.42
C LEU A 240 0.61 -4.31 -20.37
N ARG A 241 1.19 -4.15 -19.18
CA ARG A 241 1.03 -5.11 -18.08
C ARG A 241 -0.43 -5.30 -17.65
N ARG A 242 -1.26 -4.25 -17.74
CA ARG A 242 -2.68 -4.32 -17.33
C ARG A 242 -3.56 -5.01 -18.38
N MET A 243 -3.11 -5.14 -19.62
CA MET A 243 -3.85 -5.87 -20.66
C MET A 243 -3.87 -7.38 -20.39
N ALA A 244 -2.72 -7.94 -20.00
CA ALA A 244 -2.58 -9.36 -19.68
C ALA A 244 -1.55 -9.57 -18.55
N TYR A 245 -2.00 -9.43 -17.29
CA TYR A 245 -1.11 -9.49 -16.13
C TYR A 245 -0.45 -10.87 -15.96
N GLU A 246 -1.19 -11.95 -16.18
CA GLU A 246 -0.69 -13.33 -16.04
C GLU A 246 0.42 -13.62 -17.06
N VAL A 247 0.20 -13.26 -18.33
CA VAL A 247 1.20 -13.37 -19.41
C VAL A 247 2.43 -12.53 -19.08
N PHE A 248 2.23 -11.29 -18.60
CA PHE A 248 3.32 -10.42 -18.18
C PHE A 248 4.20 -11.07 -17.12
N VAL A 249 3.63 -11.68 -16.08
CA VAL A 249 4.41 -12.30 -14.99
C VAL A 249 5.21 -13.49 -15.52
N LEU A 250 4.59 -14.38 -16.30
CA LEU A 250 5.26 -15.57 -16.85
C LEU A 250 6.44 -15.17 -17.76
N GLN A 251 6.21 -14.29 -18.74
CA GLN A 251 7.26 -13.86 -19.65
C GLN A 251 8.38 -13.09 -18.93
N HIS A 252 8.05 -12.29 -17.92
CA HIS A 252 9.06 -11.54 -17.17
C HIS A 252 10.02 -12.46 -16.42
N ILE A 253 9.50 -13.53 -15.79
CA ILE A 253 10.32 -14.54 -15.11
C ILE A 253 11.18 -15.32 -16.12
N ALA A 254 10.61 -15.71 -17.26
CA ALA A 254 11.34 -16.40 -18.32
C ALA A 254 12.48 -15.52 -18.89
N CYS A 255 12.18 -14.25 -19.21
CA CYS A 255 13.17 -13.29 -19.67
C CYS A 255 14.27 -13.01 -18.63
N ALA A 256 13.94 -12.98 -17.33
CA ALA A 256 14.95 -12.83 -16.28
C ALA A 256 15.96 -14.00 -16.26
N ALA A 257 15.48 -15.24 -16.42
CA ALA A 257 16.34 -16.42 -16.51
C ALA A 257 17.21 -16.41 -17.78
N VAL A 258 16.61 -16.10 -18.95
CA VAL A 258 17.34 -15.96 -20.22
C VAL A 258 18.36 -14.83 -20.15
N PHE A 259 18.04 -13.71 -19.51
CA PHE A 259 18.96 -12.59 -19.30
C PHE A 259 20.20 -13.02 -18.50
N LEU A 260 20.05 -13.77 -17.40
CA LEU A 260 21.20 -14.27 -16.63
C LEU A 260 22.06 -15.24 -17.44
N TRP A 261 21.45 -16.10 -18.26
CA TRP A 261 22.18 -17.01 -19.14
C TRP A 261 22.97 -16.25 -20.21
N LEU A 262 22.34 -15.30 -20.91
CA LEU A 262 23.01 -14.44 -21.89
C LEU A 262 24.15 -13.64 -21.24
N LEU A 263 23.92 -13.12 -20.04
CA LEU A 263 24.93 -12.38 -19.28
C LEU A 263 26.09 -13.27 -18.85
N TYR A 264 25.85 -14.54 -18.46
CA TYR A 264 26.91 -15.49 -18.12
C TYR A 264 27.87 -15.75 -19.28
N ILE A 265 27.33 -15.88 -20.50
CA ILE A 265 28.12 -16.09 -21.72
C ILE A 265 28.81 -14.79 -22.15
N HIS A 266 28.13 -13.65 -22.03
CA HIS A 266 28.66 -12.35 -22.40
C HIS A 266 29.77 -11.84 -21.44
N VAL A 267 29.63 -12.08 -20.14
CA VAL A 267 30.54 -11.53 -19.12
C VAL A 267 31.80 -12.41 -19.00
N PRO A 268 33.00 -11.80 -19.01
CA PRO A 268 34.26 -12.52 -18.85
C PRO A 268 34.39 -13.14 -17.45
N GLU A 269 35.17 -14.21 -17.35
CA GLU A 269 35.26 -15.08 -16.17
C GLU A 269 35.51 -14.32 -14.87
N TYR A 270 36.43 -13.35 -14.87
CA TYR A 270 36.79 -12.56 -13.69
C TYR A 270 35.63 -11.71 -13.12
N ALA A 271 34.58 -11.44 -13.90
CA ALA A 271 33.42 -10.64 -13.49
C ALA A 271 32.16 -11.49 -13.28
N ARG A 272 32.20 -12.80 -13.58
CA ARG A 272 31.06 -13.74 -13.45
C ARG A 272 30.59 -13.91 -12.02
N TYR A 273 31.38 -13.55 -11.01
CA TYR A 273 30.94 -13.59 -9.61
C TYR A 273 29.68 -12.75 -9.36
N ASN A 274 29.47 -11.66 -10.11
CA ASN A 274 28.23 -10.87 -10.03
C ASN A 274 27.02 -11.68 -10.55
N VAL A 275 27.19 -12.43 -11.64
CA VAL A 275 26.14 -13.30 -12.17
C VAL A 275 25.82 -14.42 -11.16
N TRP A 276 26.85 -15.05 -10.61
CA TRP A 276 26.67 -16.08 -9.57
C TRP A 276 26.02 -15.53 -8.30
N PHE A 277 26.32 -14.29 -7.91
CA PHE A 277 25.65 -13.65 -6.77
C PHE A 277 24.15 -13.44 -7.06
N ALA A 278 23.78 -13.02 -8.27
CA ALA A 278 22.38 -12.91 -8.67
C ALA A 278 21.67 -14.28 -8.67
N VAL A 279 22.33 -15.33 -9.19
CA VAL A 279 21.83 -16.71 -9.15
C VAL A 279 21.64 -17.18 -7.70
N ALA A 280 22.62 -16.93 -6.82
CA ALA A 280 22.52 -17.29 -5.41
C ALA A 280 21.35 -16.59 -4.71
N ALA A 281 21.13 -15.30 -4.98
CA ALA A 281 20.00 -14.54 -4.45
C ALA A 281 18.64 -15.11 -4.89
N MET A 282 18.52 -15.50 -6.17
CA MET A 282 17.31 -16.14 -6.71
C MET A 282 17.08 -17.53 -6.12
N SER A 283 18.12 -18.37 -6.10
CA SER A 283 18.06 -19.73 -5.58
C SER A 283 17.69 -19.76 -4.10
N PHE A 284 18.32 -18.88 -3.28
CA PHE A 284 17.98 -18.75 -1.86
C PHE A 284 16.48 -18.43 -1.66
N ASP A 285 15.96 -17.47 -2.43
CA ASP A 285 14.55 -17.08 -2.35
C ASP A 285 13.62 -18.25 -2.71
N TRP A 286 13.91 -18.97 -3.81
CA TRP A 286 13.08 -20.09 -4.27
C TRP A 286 13.09 -21.27 -3.30
N VAL A 287 14.28 -21.66 -2.81
CA VAL A 287 14.43 -22.75 -1.84
C VAL A 287 13.72 -22.40 -0.53
N LEU A 288 13.96 -21.22 0.03
CA LEU A 288 13.33 -20.82 1.30
C LEU A 288 11.80 -20.69 1.14
N ARG A 289 11.31 -20.15 0.02
CA ARG A 289 9.87 -20.12 -0.26
C ARG A 289 9.27 -21.53 -0.40
N GLY A 290 9.97 -22.44 -1.06
CA GLY A 290 9.57 -23.83 -1.21
C GLY A 290 9.44 -24.53 0.15
N ILE A 291 10.47 -24.41 1.00
CA ILE A 291 10.47 -24.96 2.37
C ILE A 291 9.31 -24.38 3.17
N LEU A 292 9.13 -23.04 3.16
CA LEU A 292 8.05 -22.38 3.91
C LEU A 292 6.67 -22.75 3.40
N LEU A 293 6.51 -22.96 2.08
CA LEU A 293 5.26 -23.45 1.50
C LEU A 293 4.94 -24.86 2.00
N VAL A 294 5.94 -25.75 2.01
CA VAL A 294 5.78 -27.12 2.51
C VAL A 294 5.41 -27.11 3.99
N VAL A 295 6.21 -26.44 4.84
CA VAL A 295 6.00 -26.39 6.30
C VAL A 295 4.64 -25.81 6.68
N ARG A 296 4.13 -24.82 5.94
CA ARG A 296 2.87 -24.14 6.29
C ARG A 296 1.62 -24.84 5.74
N ASN A 297 1.75 -25.69 4.73
CA ASN A 297 0.61 -26.32 4.06
C ASN A 297 0.57 -27.83 4.19
N PHE A 298 1.64 -28.48 4.62
CA PHE A 298 1.67 -29.91 4.87
C PHE A 298 1.81 -30.16 6.36
N ARG A 299 0.95 -31.01 6.90
CA ARG A 299 0.97 -31.37 8.32
C ARG A 299 1.11 -32.86 8.50
N VAL A 300 2.06 -33.24 9.35
CA VAL A 300 2.19 -34.60 9.85
C VAL A 300 1.19 -34.79 10.99
N LYS A 301 0.40 -35.86 10.96
CA LYS A 301 -0.54 -36.17 12.05
C LYS A 301 0.26 -36.51 13.29
N VAL A 302 0.23 -35.63 14.31
CA VAL A 302 0.70 -35.96 15.65
C VAL A 302 -0.48 -36.60 16.40
N VAL A 303 -0.32 -37.86 16.79
CA VAL A 303 -1.30 -38.58 17.62
C VAL A 303 -1.44 -37.83 18.95
N GLY A 304 -2.66 -37.42 19.31
CA GLY A 304 -2.95 -36.71 20.56
C GLY A 304 -3.14 -35.19 20.46
N ALA A 305 -2.97 -34.58 19.28
CA ALA A 305 -3.28 -33.16 19.10
C ALA A 305 -4.80 -32.90 19.19
N ALA A 306 -5.21 -31.86 19.94
CA ALA A 306 -6.61 -31.53 20.24
C ALA A 306 -7.48 -31.24 18.99
N CYS A 307 -6.85 -30.93 17.85
CA CYS A 307 -7.55 -30.53 16.63
C CYS A 307 -7.85 -31.75 15.75
N ARG A 308 -8.93 -32.48 16.06
CA ARG A 308 -9.29 -33.77 15.46
C ARG A 308 -9.82 -33.72 14.01
N GLY A 309 -9.83 -32.56 13.34
CA GLY A 309 -10.42 -32.36 11.99
C GLY A 309 -9.47 -31.85 10.90
N MET A 310 -8.16 -31.79 11.14
CA MET A 310 -7.23 -31.07 10.26
C MET A 310 -6.92 -31.80 8.93
N GLN A 311 -7.12 -31.10 7.82
CA GLN A 311 -6.69 -31.51 6.48
C GLN A 311 -5.16 -31.68 6.42
N ARG A 312 -4.67 -32.80 5.85
CA ARG A 312 -3.22 -33.10 5.77
C ARG A 312 -2.47 -32.20 4.79
N VAL A 313 -3.13 -31.85 3.69
CA VAL A 313 -2.57 -31.11 2.55
C VAL A 313 -3.42 -29.88 2.31
N GLY A 314 -2.84 -28.69 2.47
CA GLY A 314 -3.55 -27.43 2.41
C GLY A 314 -4.46 -27.21 3.62
N HIS A 315 -5.31 -26.20 3.51
CA HIS A 315 -6.25 -25.76 4.53
C HIS A 315 -7.67 -25.77 3.96
N GLN A 316 -8.65 -26.06 4.81
CA GLN A 316 -10.04 -25.91 4.42
C GLN A 316 -10.40 -24.42 4.35
N ALA A 317 -10.91 -23.98 3.21
CA ALA A 317 -11.34 -22.62 2.96
C ALA A 317 -12.85 -22.59 2.66
N GLU A 318 -13.59 -21.84 3.46
CA GLU A 318 -15.02 -21.60 3.28
C GLU A 318 -15.23 -20.25 2.61
N LEU A 319 -15.99 -20.24 1.51
CA LEU A 319 -16.27 -19.04 0.73
C LEU A 319 -17.72 -18.61 0.97
N LYS A 320 -17.94 -17.32 1.18
CA LYS A 320 -19.28 -16.74 1.31
C LYS A 320 -19.37 -15.44 0.52
N ALA A 321 -20.30 -15.35 -0.42
CA ALA A 321 -20.60 -14.09 -1.08
C ALA A 321 -21.41 -13.22 -0.12
N LEU A 322 -20.96 -11.98 0.09
CA LEU A 322 -21.60 -11.01 0.98
C LEU A 322 -22.46 -10.03 0.19
N SER A 323 -21.97 -9.59 -0.96
CA SER A 323 -22.62 -8.69 -1.90
C SER A 323 -22.28 -9.13 -3.33
N ASP A 324 -22.81 -8.44 -4.34
CA ASP A 324 -22.58 -8.70 -5.77
C ASP A 324 -21.10 -8.65 -6.22
N ASP A 325 -20.21 -8.09 -5.39
CA ASP A 325 -18.79 -8.04 -5.71
C ASP A 325 -17.86 -8.37 -4.53
N ILE A 326 -18.34 -8.70 -3.33
CA ILE A 326 -17.50 -9.06 -2.17
C ILE A 326 -17.69 -10.52 -1.78
N THR A 327 -16.57 -11.23 -1.62
CA THR A 327 -16.52 -12.59 -1.06
C THR A 327 -15.62 -12.63 0.16
N ILE A 328 -16.11 -13.21 1.24
CA ILE A 328 -15.30 -13.52 2.43
C ILE A 328 -14.80 -14.95 2.31
N ILE A 329 -13.50 -15.15 2.50
CA ILE A 329 -12.88 -16.47 2.59
C ILE A 329 -12.39 -16.69 4.01
N SER A 330 -12.88 -17.75 4.65
CA SER A 330 -12.47 -18.19 5.99
C SER A 330 -11.58 -19.44 5.86
N ILE A 331 -10.29 -19.27 6.11
CA ILE A 331 -9.30 -20.36 6.11
C ILE A 331 -9.15 -20.87 7.53
N LYS A 332 -9.47 -22.15 7.73
CA LYS A 332 -9.51 -22.80 9.04
C LYS A 332 -8.15 -23.35 9.46
N ASP A 333 -7.96 -23.46 10.77
CA ASP A 333 -6.84 -24.12 11.44
C ASP A 333 -5.44 -23.58 11.11
N ALA A 334 -5.26 -22.30 10.79
CA ALA A 334 -3.97 -21.78 10.34
C ALA A 334 -2.82 -22.05 11.36
N PRO A 335 -1.73 -22.77 10.98
CA PRO A 335 -0.72 -23.29 11.92
C PRO A 335 0.37 -22.26 12.24
N PHE A 336 0.15 -20.99 11.92
CA PHE A 336 1.13 -19.93 12.07
C PHE A 336 0.48 -18.66 12.61
N THR A 337 1.30 -17.79 13.16
CA THR A 337 0.87 -16.50 13.69
C THR A 337 1.04 -15.40 12.65
N TRP A 338 0.22 -14.35 12.75
CA TRP A 338 0.33 -13.16 11.90
C TRP A 338 0.07 -11.89 12.69
N LYS A 339 0.49 -10.76 12.13
CA LYS A 339 0.23 -9.42 12.65
C LYS A 339 -0.82 -8.73 11.79
N ALA A 340 -1.66 -7.91 12.41
CA ALA A 340 -2.59 -7.06 11.68
C ALA A 340 -1.84 -6.11 10.74
N GLY A 341 -2.30 -6.01 9.50
CA GLY A 341 -1.63 -5.30 8.41
C GLY A 341 -0.70 -6.17 7.56
N GLN A 342 -0.57 -7.47 7.83
CA GLN A 342 0.10 -8.39 6.93
C GLN A 342 -0.84 -8.91 5.83
N HIS A 343 -0.24 -9.42 4.75
CA HIS A 343 -0.94 -10.05 3.64
C HIS A 343 -0.38 -11.45 3.38
N MET A 344 -1.08 -12.25 2.58
CA MET A 344 -0.63 -13.58 2.17
C MET A 344 -1.01 -13.85 0.71
N TYR A 345 -0.28 -14.75 0.07
CA TYR A 345 -0.66 -15.27 -1.24
C TYR A 345 -1.57 -16.47 -1.04
N LEU A 346 -2.74 -16.41 -1.66
CA LEU A 346 -3.73 -17.49 -1.69
C LEU A 346 -3.63 -18.22 -3.02
N TRP A 347 -3.65 -19.55 -2.95
CA TRP A 347 -3.78 -20.44 -4.10
C TRP A 347 -4.97 -21.38 -3.88
N LEU A 348 -5.91 -21.37 -4.83
CA LEU A 348 -7.09 -22.24 -4.86
C LEU A 348 -7.02 -23.07 -6.15
N PRO A 349 -6.42 -24.28 -6.14
CA PRO A 349 -6.14 -25.04 -7.35
C PRO A 349 -7.38 -25.28 -8.23
N ARG A 350 -8.56 -25.49 -7.63
CA ARG A 350 -9.83 -25.69 -8.35
C ARG A 350 -10.28 -24.47 -9.17
N LEU A 351 -9.86 -23.27 -8.79
CA LEU A 351 -10.24 -22.01 -9.45
C LEU A 351 -9.08 -21.38 -10.24
N GLY A 352 -7.86 -21.87 -10.06
CA GLY A 352 -6.65 -21.37 -10.70
C GLY A 352 -5.47 -22.28 -10.36
N PRO A 353 -5.17 -23.30 -11.18
CA PRO A 353 -4.20 -24.34 -10.84
C PRO A 353 -2.77 -23.82 -10.69
N LEU A 354 -2.42 -22.71 -11.34
CA LEU A 354 -1.06 -22.12 -11.31
C LEU A 354 -1.06 -20.65 -10.86
N GLU A 355 -2.17 -20.20 -10.28
CA GLU A 355 -2.37 -18.79 -9.93
C GLU A 355 -2.28 -18.57 -8.44
N THR A 356 -1.41 -17.64 -8.02
CA THR A 356 -1.27 -17.25 -6.61
C THR A 356 -1.39 -15.74 -6.47
N HIS A 357 -2.35 -15.28 -5.67
CA HIS A 357 -2.69 -13.86 -5.57
C HIS A 357 -2.58 -13.33 -4.14
N PRO A 358 -2.04 -12.12 -3.94
CA PRO A 358 -1.90 -11.53 -2.61
C PRO A 358 -3.23 -10.95 -2.10
N PHE A 359 -3.58 -11.26 -0.86
CA PHE A 359 -4.71 -10.67 -0.14
C PHE A 359 -4.32 -10.29 1.28
N THR A 360 -4.78 -9.11 1.71
CA THR A 360 -4.59 -8.64 3.09
C THR A 360 -5.38 -9.51 4.06
N ILE A 361 -4.77 -9.85 5.19
CA ILE A 361 -5.43 -10.62 6.23
C ILE A 361 -6.42 -9.71 6.96
N ALA A 362 -7.71 -10.01 6.82
CA ALA A 362 -8.83 -9.23 7.34
C ALA A 362 -9.26 -9.64 8.76
N SER A 363 -8.53 -10.54 9.43
CA SER A 363 -8.73 -10.89 10.84
C SER A 363 -7.47 -10.62 11.69
N PRO A 364 -7.62 -10.20 12.95
CA PRO A 364 -6.50 -10.15 13.89
C PRO A 364 -6.15 -11.58 14.32
N TYR A 365 -4.88 -11.80 14.68
CA TYR A 365 -4.50 -13.05 15.34
C TYR A 365 -5.06 -13.06 16.77
N GLN A 366 -5.82 -14.10 17.11
CA GLN A 366 -6.39 -14.30 18.45
C GLN A 366 -5.66 -15.44 19.15
N THR A 367 -5.01 -15.18 20.28
CA THR A 367 -4.44 -16.24 21.11
C THR A 367 -5.58 -16.92 21.89
N SER A 368 -6.25 -17.89 21.27
CA SER A 368 -7.22 -18.74 21.97
C SER A 368 -6.48 -19.76 22.84
N ASN A 369 -6.72 -19.74 24.15
CA ASN A 369 -6.18 -20.73 25.10
C ASN A 369 -6.87 -22.10 25.01
N LYS A 370 -7.89 -22.29 24.15
CA LYS A 370 -8.74 -23.49 24.13
C LYS A 370 -8.56 -24.39 22.90
N CYS A 371 -7.99 -23.87 21.81
CA CYS A 371 -7.72 -24.60 20.55
C CYS A 371 -6.76 -23.75 19.71
N HIS A 372 -5.69 -24.33 19.14
CA HIS A 372 -4.79 -23.66 18.18
C HIS A 372 -5.44 -23.43 16.80
N CYS A 373 -6.77 -23.36 16.77
CA CYS A 373 -7.63 -23.42 15.60
C CYS A 373 -7.91 -21.99 15.13
N ASN A 374 -6.85 -21.30 14.71
CA ASN A 374 -6.95 -19.90 14.29
C ASN A 374 -7.61 -19.80 12.91
N GLU A 375 -8.56 -18.87 12.79
CA GLU A 375 -9.25 -18.59 11.52
C GLU A 375 -8.68 -17.33 10.86
N ILE A 376 -8.27 -17.48 9.60
CA ILE A 376 -7.83 -16.36 8.76
C ILE A 376 -9.00 -15.97 7.86
N GLN A 377 -9.43 -14.72 7.97
CA GLN A 377 -10.45 -14.16 7.08
C GLN A 377 -9.80 -13.28 6.03
N LEU A 378 -10.22 -13.43 4.79
CA LEU A 378 -9.85 -12.58 3.66
C LEU A 378 -11.12 -11.97 3.08
N ALA A 379 -11.17 -10.65 2.93
CA ALA A 379 -12.27 -9.99 2.23
C ALA A 379 -11.80 -9.59 0.83
N ILE A 380 -12.39 -10.24 -0.18
CA ILE A 380 -11.94 -10.15 -1.57
C ILE A 380 -13.02 -9.49 -2.40
N ARG A 381 -12.64 -8.41 -3.10
CA ARG A 381 -13.48 -7.79 -4.11
C ARG A 381 -13.25 -8.43 -5.47
N ALA A 382 -14.34 -8.75 -6.15
CA ALA A 382 -14.35 -9.33 -7.48
C ALA A 382 -13.82 -8.33 -8.52
N GLN A 383 -12.73 -8.70 -9.17
CA GLN A 383 -12.09 -8.01 -10.29
C GLN A 383 -11.96 -9.00 -11.46
N LYS A 384 -11.49 -8.57 -12.64
CA LYS A 384 -11.25 -9.52 -13.75
C LYS A 384 -10.28 -10.64 -13.33
N GLY A 385 -10.50 -11.87 -13.82
CA GLY A 385 -9.63 -13.02 -13.54
C GLY A 385 -9.98 -13.78 -12.25
N PHE A 386 -8.96 -14.18 -11.48
CA PHE A 386 -9.05 -15.06 -10.30
C PHE A 386 -10.14 -14.66 -9.29
N SER A 387 -10.21 -13.38 -8.90
CA SER A 387 -11.17 -12.93 -7.89
C SER A 387 -12.63 -12.95 -8.38
N ARG A 388 -12.90 -12.75 -9.68
CA ARG A 388 -14.24 -13.00 -10.24
C ARG A 388 -14.59 -14.47 -10.20
N ARG A 389 -13.64 -15.37 -10.49
CA ARG A 389 -13.89 -16.83 -10.43
C ARG A 389 -14.20 -17.29 -9.01
N ILE A 390 -13.50 -16.74 -8.00
CA ILE A 390 -13.84 -16.92 -6.58
C ILE A 390 -15.28 -16.50 -6.31
N HIS A 391 -15.64 -15.27 -6.70
CA HIS A 391 -16.96 -14.73 -6.42
C HIS A 391 -18.07 -15.53 -7.12
N ASN A 392 -17.93 -15.80 -8.42
CA ASN A 392 -18.90 -16.59 -9.19
C ASN A 392 -19.10 -17.99 -8.59
N TYR A 393 -18.03 -18.63 -8.11
CA TYR A 393 -18.12 -19.93 -7.45
C TYR A 393 -18.88 -19.83 -6.11
N ALA A 394 -18.56 -18.83 -5.29
CA ALA A 394 -19.22 -18.60 -4.01
C ALA A 394 -20.71 -18.31 -4.19
N SER A 395 -21.07 -17.39 -5.09
CA SER A 395 -22.45 -17.02 -5.40
C SER A 395 -23.25 -18.20 -5.96
N LYS A 396 -22.64 -19.02 -6.84
CA LYS A 396 -23.29 -20.22 -7.38
C LYS A 396 -23.55 -21.28 -6.31
N MET A 397 -22.62 -21.49 -5.37
CA MET A 397 -22.84 -22.45 -4.28
C MET A 397 -23.92 -21.94 -3.32
N GLN A 398 -23.92 -20.64 -3.02
CA GLN A 398 -24.93 -20.01 -2.17
C GLN A 398 -26.33 -20.06 -2.78
N SER A 399 -26.47 -19.87 -4.10
CA SER A 399 -27.77 -20.01 -4.79
C SER A 399 -28.31 -21.45 -4.80
N LEU A 400 -27.43 -22.43 -4.57
CA LEU A 400 -27.78 -23.85 -4.45
C LEU A 400 -27.97 -24.28 -2.98
N ASP A 401 -27.92 -23.34 -2.03
CA ASP A 401 -27.93 -23.58 -0.58
C ASP A 401 -26.86 -24.60 -0.13
N LYS A 402 -25.68 -24.56 -0.78
CA LYS A 402 -24.53 -25.42 -0.48
C LYS A 402 -23.39 -24.62 0.11
N THR A 403 -22.67 -25.23 1.04
CA THR A 403 -21.44 -24.65 1.59
C THR A 403 -20.31 -24.67 0.56
N ALA A 404 -19.76 -23.50 0.24
CA ALA A 404 -18.68 -23.37 -0.74
C ALA A 404 -17.32 -23.68 -0.08
N ILE A 405 -16.97 -24.96 -0.01
CA ILE A 405 -15.72 -25.43 0.61
C ILE A 405 -14.69 -25.77 -0.47
N LEU A 406 -13.46 -25.28 -0.30
CA LEU A 406 -12.31 -25.55 -1.16
C LEU A 406 -11.06 -25.86 -0.34
N THR A 407 -10.06 -26.48 -0.98
CA THR A 407 -8.71 -26.59 -0.43
C THR A 407 -7.89 -25.36 -0.85
N ALA A 408 -7.33 -24.67 0.14
CA ALA A 408 -6.47 -23.53 -0.03
C ALA A 408 -5.02 -23.86 0.34
N PHE A 409 -4.09 -23.32 -0.43
CA PHE A 409 -2.68 -23.24 -0.06
C PHE A 409 -2.32 -21.78 0.19
N VAL A 410 -1.56 -21.53 1.25
CA VAL A 410 -1.20 -20.19 1.69
C VAL A 410 0.32 -20.01 1.71
N SER A 411 0.77 -18.86 1.24
CA SER A 411 2.17 -18.45 1.35
C SER A 411 2.23 -17.08 2.04
N GLY A 412 2.94 -17.01 3.16
CA GLY A 412 2.98 -15.84 4.04
C GLY A 412 2.98 -16.23 5.52
N PRO A 413 2.76 -15.28 6.44
CA PRO A 413 2.40 -13.89 6.17
C PRO A 413 3.58 -13.04 5.67
N TYR A 414 3.26 -12.02 4.87
CA TYR A 414 4.17 -11.02 4.33
C TYR A 414 3.77 -9.62 4.81
N GLY A 415 4.73 -8.69 4.80
CA GLY A 415 4.54 -7.32 5.32
C GLY A 415 5.15 -7.13 6.70
N VAL A 416 5.57 -5.90 6.98
CA VAL A 416 6.18 -5.50 8.27
C VAL A 416 5.40 -4.33 8.85
N PRO A 417 4.23 -4.57 9.48
CA PRO A 417 3.46 -3.50 10.09
C PRO A 417 4.22 -2.90 11.29
N PRO A 418 4.13 -1.57 11.51
CA PRO A 418 4.72 -0.91 12.66
C PRO A 418 4.06 -1.37 13.97
N ASN A 419 4.70 -1.07 15.10
CA ASN A 419 4.14 -1.37 16.40
C ASN A 419 3.09 -0.32 16.79
N TRP A 420 1.85 -0.50 16.34
CA TRP A 420 0.75 0.45 16.59
C TRP A 420 0.57 0.83 18.06
N SER A 421 0.89 -0.08 18.99
CA SER A 421 0.72 0.14 20.42
C SER A 421 1.67 1.20 21.02
N SER A 422 2.72 1.63 20.29
CA SER A 422 3.68 2.65 20.75
C SER A 422 3.28 4.10 20.40
N PHE A 423 2.16 4.29 19.71
CA PHE A 423 1.59 5.60 19.39
C PHE A 423 0.48 5.98 20.38
N GLU A 424 0.23 7.27 20.53
CA GLU A 424 -0.81 7.79 21.43
C GLU A 424 -2.15 7.97 20.71
N THR A 425 -2.10 8.59 19.53
CA THR A 425 -3.25 8.80 18.66
C THR A 425 -3.04 8.05 17.35
N ILE A 426 -4.06 7.30 16.91
CA ILE A 426 -4.01 6.55 15.65
C ILE A 426 -5.17 6.97 14.74
N LEU A 427 -4.87 7.34 13.50
CA LEU A 427 -5.84 7.60 12.45
C LEU A 427 -5.81 6.43 11.47
N LEU A 428 -6.94 5.77 11.30
CA LEU A 428 -7.14 4.63 10.40
C LEU A 428 -8.04 5.05 9.25
N ILE A 429 -7.45 5.37 8.09
CA ILE A 429 -8.16 5.83 6.89
C ILE A 429 -8.18 4.70 5.87
N SER A 430 -9.35 4.35 5.38
CA SER A 430 -9.49 3.30 4.37
C SER A 430 -10.58 3.62 3.36
N ALA A 431 -10.43 3.12 2.14
CA ALA A 431 -11.45 3.19 1.12
C ALA A 431 -11.81 1.80 0.55
N SER A 432 -13.11 1.49 0.44
CA SER A 432 -13.63 0.20 -0.03
C SER A 432 -13.02 -0.98 0.75
N THR A 433 -12.45 -1.97 0.07
CA THR A 433 -11.75 -3.11 0.70
C THR A 433 -10.50 -2.73 1.49
N GLY A 434 -10.05 -1.48 1.47
CA GLY A 434 -9.00 -0.99 2.37
C GLY A 434 -9.33 -1.20 3.86
N ALA A 435 -10.61 -1.35 4.21
CA ALA A 435 -11.05 -1.71 5.56
C ALA A 435 -10.47 -3.06 6.04
N SER A 436 -10.19 -3.98 5.12
CA SER A 436 -9.52 -5.26 5.43
C SER A 436 -8.11 -5.07 5.99
N TYR A 437 -7.48 -3.91 5.78
CA TYR A 437 -6.20 -3.55 6.35
C TYR A 437 -6.35 -2.83 7.70
N THR A 438 -7.24 -1.82 7.76
CA THR A 438 -7.38 -0.93 8.93
C THR A 438 -8.15 -1.55 10.09
N LEU A 439 -9.21 -2.33 9.82
CA LEU A 439 -10.04 -2.90 10.89
C LEU A 439 -9.28 -3.94 11.74
N PRO A 440 -8.51 -4.89 11.17
CA PRO A 440 -7.70 -5.79 11.99
C PRO A 440 -6.67 -5.07 12.84
N ILE A 441 -6.17 -3.91 12.39
CA ILE A 441 -5.25 -3.09 13.19
C ILE A 441 -5.97 -2.57 14.43
N LEU A 442 -7.15 -1.97 14.26
CA LEU A 442 -8.02 -1.54 15.35
C LEU A 442 -8.29 -2.69 16.34
N GLU A 443 -8.78 -3.82 15.83
CA GLU A 443 -9.10 -4.97 16.67
C GLU A 443 -7.87 -5.53 17.38
N SER A 444 -6.70 -5.56 16.73
CA SER A 444 -5.47 -6.06 17.36
C SER A 444 -5.02 -5.19 18.54
N ILE A 445 -5.21 -3.87 18.48
CA ILE A 445 -4.91 -2.96 19.58
C ILE A 445 -5.89 -3.20 20.74
N LEU A 446 -7.16 -3.39 20.40
CA LEU A 446 -8.22 -3.61 21.38
C LEU A 446 -8.17 -5.00 22.04
N HIS A 447 -7.69 -6.03 21.36
CA HIS A 447 -7.57 -7.38 21.93
C HIS A 447 -6.24 -7.63 22.66
N LYS A 448 -5.16 -6.91 22.35
CA LYS A 448 -3.87 -7.09 23.02
C LYS A 448 -3.95 -6.71 24.52
N PRO A 449 -3.45 -7.54 25.44
CA PRO A 449 -3.32 -7.16 26.85
C PRO A 449 -2.29 -6.03 27.02
N THR A 450 -2.37 -5.29 28.14
CA THR A 450 -1.51 -4.15 28.46
C THR A 450 -0.01 -4.52 28.44
N PRO A 451 0.87 -3.67 27.87
CA PRO A 451 0.76 -2.22 27.76
C PRO A 451 0.35 -1.69 26.38
N THR A 452 -0.29 -0.52 26.37
CA THR A 452 -0.48 0.28 25.17
C THR A 452 -0.38 1.77 25.51
N CYS A 453 0.26 2.54 24.63
CA CYS A 453 0.26 4.01 24.72
C CYS A 453 -1.00 4.64 24.11
N VAL A 454 -1.84 3.84 23.44
CA VAL A 454 -2.95 4.33 22.62
C VAL A 454 -4.06 4.86 23.52
N GLN A 455 -4.39 6.13 23.35
CA GLN A 455 -5.48 6.82 24.05
C GLN A 455 -6.64 7.14 23.12
N ARG A 456 -6.35 7.37 21.84
CA ARG A 456 -7.35 7.80 20.86
C ARG A 456 -7.17 7.10 19.51
N ILE A 457 -8.28 6.64 18.95
CA ILE A 457 -8.33 6.08 17.61
C ILE A 457 -9.45 6.78 16.82
N GLN A 458 -9.11 7.31 15.64
CA GLN A 458 -10.10 7.77 14.67
C GLN A 458 -10.11 6.82 13.48
N PHE A 459 -11.28 6.28 13.16
CA PHE A 459 -11.48 5.35 12.06
C PHE A 459 -12.36 6.00 11.00
N LEU A 460 -11.84 6.12 9.77
CA LEU A 460 -12.55 6.62 8.60
C LEU A 460 -12.61 5.53 7.52
N LEU A 461 -13.82 5.14 7.16
CA LEU A 461 -14.08 4.24 6.04
C LEU A 461 -14.86 4.99 4.95
N VAL A 462 -14.27 5.11 3.76
CA VAL A 462 -14.92 5.69 2.58
C VAL A 462 -15.39 4.56 1.67
N VAL A 463 -16.69 4.46 1.43
CA VAL A 463 -17.29 3.44 0.56
C VAL A 463 -18.17 4.08 -0.51
N ARG A 464 -18.45 3.34 -1.58
CA ARG A 464 -19.42 3.78 -2.61
C ARG A 464 -20.83 3.34 -2.26
N GLU A 465 -21.00 2.08 -1.87
CA GLU A 465 -22.28 1.43 -1.59
C GLU A 465 -22.35 0.96 -0.14
N ARG A 466 -23.56 0.91 0.43
CA ARG A 466 -23.78 0.50 1.83
C ARG A 466 -23.64 -1.00 2.05
N SER A 467 -24.01 -1.82 1.06
CA SER A 467 -23.85 -3.28 1.06
C SER A 467 -22.41 -3.72 1.39
N HIS A 468 -21.41 -2.89 1.04
CA HIS A 468 -20.00 -3.15 1.31
C HIS A 468 -19.58 -2.93 2.76
N ILE A 469 -20.46 -2.38 3.61
CA ILE A 469 -20.14 -2.01 4.99
C ILE A 469 -20.60 -3.09 5.97
N ASP A 470 -21.60 -3.90 5.65
CA ASP A 470 -22.27 -4.79 6.61
C ASP A 470 -21.34 -5.76 7.34
N PHE A 471 -20.34 -6.29 6.63
CA PHE A 471 -19.32 -7.13 7.24
C PHE A 471 -18.45 -6.39 8.27
N TYR A 472 -18.21 -5.09 8.03
CA TYR A 472 -17.39 -4.25 8.89
C TYR A 472 -18.20 -3.60 10.03
N THR A 473 -19.47 -3.23 9.84
CA THR A 473 -20.30 -2.55 10.85
C THR A 473 -20.45 -3.39 12.12
N LYS A 474 -20.78 -4.69 11.99
CA LYS A 474 -20.93 -5.61 13.13
C LYS A 474 -19.64 -5.70 13.98
N ARG A 475 -18.50 -5.74 13.29
CA ARG A 475 -17.17 -5.80 13.92
C ARG A 475 -16.80 -4.46 14.57
N LEU A 476 -17.12 -3.35 13.93
CA LEU A 476 -16.94 -2.00 14.48
C LEU A 476 -17.79 -1.76 15.73
N GLY A 477 -19.03 -2.24 15.76
CA GLY A 477 -19.88 -2.18 16.97
C GLY A 477 -19.26 -2.92 18.15
N SER A 478 -18.69 -4.10 17.90
CA SER A 478 -17.95 -4.86 18.94
C SER A 478 -16.66 -4.13 19.38
N ALA A 479 -15.97 -3.47 18.44
CA ALA A 479 -14.77 -2.69 18.71
C ALA A 479 -15.06 -1.45 19.57
N LEU A 480 -16.19 -0.77 19.38
CA LEU A 480 -16.64 0.36 20.21
C LEU A 480 -16.80 -0.06 21.67
N ALA A 481 -17.54 -1.15 21.92
CA ALA A 481 -17.73 -1.68 23.27
C ALA A 481 -16.39 -2.06 23.94
N LEU A 482 -15.47 -2.67 23.19
CA LEU A 482 -14.16 -3.06 23.71
C LEU A 482 -13.23 -1.86 23.97
N ALA A 483 -13.31 -0.82 23.15
CA ALA A 483 -12.58 0.44 23.34
C ALA A 483 -13.04 1.16 24.60
N ASP A 484 -14.34 1.23 24.84
CA ASP A 484 -14.91 1.85 26.04
C ASP A 484 -14.51 1.10 27.31
N LYS A 485 -14.51 -0.24 27.28
CA LYS A 485 -14.01 -1.08 28.38
C LYS A 485 -12.54 -0.80 28.71
N LYS A 486 -11.72 -0.44 27.71
CA LYS A 486 -10.30 -0.11 27.86
C LYS A 486 -10.03 1.37 28.13
N GLY A 487 -11.04 2.23 28.12
CA GLY A 487 -10.87 3.68 28.25
C GLY A 487 -10.22 4.35 27.03
N ILE A 488 -10.22 3.69 25.86
CA ILE A 488 -9.69 4.25 24.61
C ILE A 488 -10.80 5.04 23.92
N GLN A 489 -10.51 6.27 23.49
CA GLN A 489 -11.45 7.09 22.72
C GLN A 489 -11.49 6.61 21.27
N LEU A 490 -12.53 5.87 20.88
CA LEU A 490 -12.74 5.44 19.49
C LEU A 490 -13.82 6.31 18.82
N PHE A 491 -13.46 6.94 17.71
CA PHE A 491 -14.39 7.67 16.84
C PHE A 491 -14.48 6.96 15.49
N VAL A 492 -15.68 6.56 15.08
CA VAL A 492 -15.91 5.85 13.82
C VAL A 492 -16.75 6.73 12.89
N LYS A 493 -16.20 7.03 11.71
CA LYS A 493 -16.89 7.76 10.63
C LYS A 493 -16.92 6.90 9.37
N ILE A 494 -18.09 6.74 8.78
CA ILE A 494 -18.28 6.01 7.53
C ILE A 494 -18.86 6.97 6.50
N ALA A 495 -18.13 7.23 5.42
CA ALA A 495 -18.53 8.14 4.35
C ALA A 495 -19.00 7.35 3.12
N VAL A 496 -20.27 7.50 2.75
CA VAL A 496 -20.90 6.86 1.58
C VAL A 496 -20.92 7.85 0.42
N THR A 497 -20.27 7.49 -0.69
CA THR A 497 -20.00 8.38 -1.84
C THR A 497 -20.83 8.09 -3.10
N GLY A 498 -21.61 7.01 -3.12
CA GLY A 498 -22.49 6.64 -4.24
C GLY A 498 -23.89 7.26 -4.15
N SER A 499 -24.71 7.04 -5.19
CA SER A 499 -26.08 7.55 -5.35
C SER A 499 -27.04 7.11 -4.24
N ASP A 500 -26.78 5.99 -3.56
CA ASP A 500 -27.56 5.54 -2.39
C ASP A 500 -27.49 6.53 -1.21
N GLY A 501 -26.48 7.39 -1.18
CA GLY A 501 -26.40 8.50 -0.23
C GLY A 501 -27.43 9.61 -0.50
N ALA A 502 -27.88 9.75 -1.75
CA ALA A 502 -28.89 10.72 -2.17
C ALA A 502 -30.33 10.18 -2.04
N SER A 503 -30.54 8.87 -2.24
CA SER A 503 -31.88 8.24 -2.17
C SER A 503 -32.60 8.41 -0.81
N MET A 504 -31.86 8.60 0.28
CA MET A 504 -32.42 8.81 1.62
C MET A 504 -32.90 10.25 1.87
N THR A 505 -32.63 11.19 0.97
CA THR A 505 -33.19 12.56 1.05
C THR A 505 -34.59 12.65 0.43
N SER A 506 -34.96 11.70 -0.43
CA SER A 506 -36.28 11.65 -1.08
C SER A 506 -37.27 10.75 -0.33
N SER A 507 -36.82 9.61 0.22
CA SER A 507 -37.74 8.63 0.83
C SER A 507 -38.24 8.96 2.25
N LYS A 508 -37.94 10.15 2.79
CA LYS A 508 -38.46 10.63 4.09
C LYS A 508 -39.33 11.90 3.97
N ALA A 509 -39.54 12.42 2.76
CA ALA A 509 -40.45 13.54 2.52
C ALA A 509 -41.90 13.09 2.24
N GLU A 510 -42.14 11.80 1.95
CA GLU A 510 -43.48 11.31 1.58
C GLU A 510 -44.22 10.51 2.68
N GLU A 511 -43.58 10.14 3.79
CA GLU A 511 -44.25 9.46 4.91
C GLU A 511 -44.93 10.41 5.93
N GLY A 512 -45.14 11.66 5.54
CA GLY A 512 -45.73 12.71 6.40
C GLY A 512 -47.15 13.14 6.05
N ARG A 513 -47.88 12.42 5.18
CA ARG A 513 -49.26 12.78 4.86
C ARG A 513 -50.10 11.58 4.40
N ALA A 514 -50.73 10.89 5.35
CA ALA A 514 -51.87 10.04 5.08
C ALA A 514 -53.05 10.50 5.93
N GLY A 515 -54.19 10.78 5.27
CA GLY A 515 -55.51 10.84 5.88
C GLY A 515 -56.43 11.96 5.41
N TYR A 516 -57.13 11.77 4.28
CA TYR A 516 -58.58 12.02 4.20
C TYR A 516 -59.21 11.22 3.04
N GLN A 517 -60.35 10.59 3.30
CA GLN A 517 -61.10 9.66 2.45
C GLN A 517 -62.04 10.37 1.45
N SER A 518 -62.30 9.73 0.30
CA SER A 518 -63.61 9.43 -0.33
C SER A 518 -63.34 8.85 -1.73
N SER A 519 -63.54 7.55 -1.93
CA SER A 519 -64.71 6.91 -2.57
C SER A 519 -64.91 7.29 -4.03
N GLU A 520 -64.64 6.37 -4.95
CA GLU A 520 -65.63 5.78 -5.87
C GLU A 520 -64.96 4.72 -6.76
N GLU A 521 -65.78 3.75 -7.12
CA GLU A 521 -65.50 2.49 -7.81
C GLU A 521 -65.25 2.74 -9.31
N ASP A 522 -64.41 1.92 -9.94
CA ASP A 522 -64.85 1.01 -11.01
C ASP A 522 -63.66 0.34 -11.74
N GLU A 523 -63.95 -0.92 -12.08
CA GLU A 523 -63.33 -1.92 -12.94
C GLU A 523 -62.61 -1.34 -14.19
N GLU A 524 -61.58 -1.92 -14.81
CA GLU A 524 -61.53 -3.26 -15.39
C GLU A 524 -60.10 -3.55 -15.94
N GLU A 525 -59.79 -4.85 -16.06
CA GLU A 525 -58.86 -5.60 -16.94
C GLU A 525 -58.06 -4.90 -18.08
N GLU A 526 -57.03 -5.45 -18.72
CA GLU A 526 -56.03 -6.50 -18.52
C GLU A 526 -55.11 -6.40 -19.76
N SER A 527 -53.85 -6.82 -19.61
CA SER A 527 -53.00 -7.41 -20.66
C SER A 527 -52.19 -6.54 -21.65
N LYS A 528 -50.87 -6.71 -21.52
CA LYS A 528 -49.82 -7.00 -22.53
C LYS A 528 -50.18 -6.68 -24.00
N MET A 529 -49.29 -6.06 -24.80
CA MET A 529 -48.10 -6.74 -25.33
C MET A 529 -47.33 -5.82 -26.31
N LYS A 530 -46.00 -5.77 -26.15
CA LYS A 530 -44.94 -5.76 -27.18
C LYS A 530 -45.04 -4.83 -28.42
N SER A 531 -44.01 -3.99 -28.53
CA SER A 531 -42.85 -4.14 -29.45
C SER A 531 -42.65 -3.17 -30.62
N ILE A 532 -41.35 -3.04 -30.92
CA ILE A 532 -40.70 -2.64 -32.17
C ILE A 532 -40.48 -1.13 -32.39
N ALA A 533 -39.29 -0.72 -31.95
CA ALA A 533 -38.19 -0.10 -32.70
C ALA A 533 -38.44 0.79 -33.94
N SER A 534 -37.66 1.89 -33.88
CA SER A 534 -36.94 2.60 -34.95
C SER A 534 -37.72 3.47 -35.93
N SER A 535 -37.44 4.78 -35.92
CA SER A 535 -36.52 5.39 -36.89
C SER A 535 -36.30 6.88 -36.62
N SER A 536 -35.07 7.30 -36.90
CA SER A 536 -34.54 8.66 -37.03
C SER A 536 -35.33 9.57 -38.00
N SER A 537 -35.34 10.89 -37.75
CA SER A 537 -34.78 11.92 -38.66
C SER A 537 -35.05 13.35 -38.18
N SER A 538 -34.22 14.24 -38.72
CA SER A 538 -33.96 15.67 -38.52
C SER A 538 -35.01 16.68 -39.00
N GLU A 539 -34.68 17.97 -38.77
CA GLU A 539 -35.24 19.25 -39.31
C GLU A 539 -36.25 19.96 -38.39
N ALA A 540 -36.35 21.30 -38.27
CA ALA A 540 -35.53 22.47 -38.58
C ALA A 540 -36.27 23.73 -38.02
N GLY A 541 -35.56 24.87 -37.89
CA GLY A 541 -36.12 26.22 -37.69
C GLY A 541 -36.06 26.72 -36.23
N GLY A 542 -35.48 27.86 -35.86
CA GLY A 542 -35.01 29.04 -36.58
C GLY A 542 -35.65 30.29 -35.97
N CYS A 543 -34.89 31.16 -35.28
CA CYS A 543 -34.95 32.63 -35.45
C CYS A 543 -33.92 33.38 -34.60
N TYR A 544 -33.41 34.45 -35.21
CA TYR A 544 -32.40 35.44 -34.80
C TYR A 544 -32.96 36.40 -33.71
N CYS A 545 -32.18 37.20 -32.95
CA CYS A 545 -31.35 38.33 -33.41
C CYS A 545 -30.37 38.81 -32.31
N ASN A 546 -29.25 39.38 -32.76
CA ASN A 546 -28.27 40.18 -32.02
C ASN A 546 -28.10 41.49 -32.82
N PRO A 547 -27.65 42.61 -32.21
CA PRO A 547 -26.33 43.18 -32.59
C PRO A 547 -25.57 43.80 -31.39
N ARG A 548 -24.24 43.63 -31.27
CA ARG A 548 -23.12 44.54 -31.69
C ARG A 548 -23.25 45.99 -31.15
N SER A 549 -22.24 46.70 -30.62
CA SER A 549 -20.78 46.67 -30.84
C SER A 549 -20.01 47.61 -29.88
N SER A 550 -18.69 47.33 -29.73
CA SER A 550 -17.52 48.25 -29.69
C SER A 550 -17.35 49.38 -28.66
N GLY A 551 -16.16 49.43 -28.04
CA GLY A 551 -15.56 50.65 -27.47
C GLY A 551 -14.27 50.41 -26.68
N THR A 552 -13.15 50.96 -27.15
CA THR A 552 -11.75 50.88 -26.65
C THR A 552 -11.33 52.14 -25.88
N ALA A 553 -10.44 52.01 -24.87
CA ALA A 553 -9.38 52.97 -24.40
C ALA A 553 -9.04 52.64 -22.91
N ASN A 554 -7.80 52.31 -22.51
CA ASN A 554 -6.63 53.19 -22.19
C ASN A 554 -6.94 54.15 -21.01
N ASP A 555 -6.14 54.36 -19.96
CA ASP A 555 -4.74 54.06 -19.56
C ASP A 555 -4.63 54.23 -18.01
N ASP A 556 -3.40 54.08 -17.46
CA ASP A 556 -2.88 54.54 -16.14
C ASP A 556 -3.17 53.67 -14.89
N GLU A 557 -2.28 53.39 -13.93
CA GLU A 557 -0.82 53.44 -13.73
C GLU A 557 -0.58 52.70 -12.37
N ILE A 558 0.58 52.04 -12.19
CA ILE A 558 1.51 52.13 -11.03
C ILE A 558 0.90 52.28 -9.60
N SER A 559 1.32 51.65 -8.48
CA SER A 559 2.39 50.72 -8.10
C SER A 559 2.36 50.51 -6.55
N ILE A 560 3.13 49.50 -6.09
CA ILE A 560 3.94 49.47 -4.84
C ILE A 560 3.27 49.43 -3.43
N ARG A 561 3.70 48.37 -2.70
CA ARG A 561 3.95 48.20 -1.24
C ARG A 561 3.11 49.01 -0.23
N SER A 562 2.60 48.30 0.79
CA SER A 562 3.29 48.16 2.09
C SER A 562 2.35 47.64 3.18
N SER A 563 2.91 46.74 3.99
CA SER A 563 2.55 46.31 5.33
C SER A 563 1.94 47.36 6.29
N LYS A 564 0.86 47.00 7.00
CA LYS A 564 0.84 46.78 8.47
C LYS A 564 -0.57 46.43 9.00
N ARG A 565 -0.56 45.59 10.04
CA ARG A 565 -1.57 45.38 11.12
C ARG A 565 -2.36 46.66 11.44
N GLN A 566 -3.63 46.66 11.85
CA GLN A 566 -4.25 45.90 12.96
C GLN A 566 -5.76 46.27 13.04
N SER A 567 -6.59 45.35 13.58
CA SER A 567 -7.77 45.62 14.45
C SER A 567 -9.21 45.75 13.86
N TYR A 568 -10.01 44.73 14.21
CA TYR A 568 -11.41 44.70 14.71
C TYR A 568 -12.67 44.89 13.82
N ASN A 569 -13.56 43.89 14.00
CA ASN A 569 -15.03 43.80 13.94
C ASN A 569 -15.82 43.65 12.61
N ASP A 570 -16.41 42.44 12.54
CA ASP A 570 -17.82 42.06 12.34
C ASP A 570 -18.58 42.20 11.00
N GLU A 571 -19.20 41.04 10.68
CA GLU A 571 -20.34 40.77 9.76
C GLU A 571 -20.12 41.06 8.26
N LYS A 572 -20.52 40.24 7.27
CA LYS A 572 -21.51 39.16 7.17
C LYS A 572 -21.31 38.42 5.83
N ASN A 573 -21.83 37.18 5.76
CA ASN A 573 -22.24 36.42 4.58
C ASN A 573 -21.22 35.91 3.55
N SER A 574 -20.93 34.60 3.63
CA SER A 574 -21.10 33.71 2.48
C SER A 574 -21.30 32.25 2.92
N ASP A 575 -22.13 31.56 2.14
CA ASP A 575 -22.83 30.30 2.39
C ASP A 575 -22.00 29.16 3.00
N LYS A 576 -22.54 28.58 4.09
CA LYS A 576 -22.22 27.22 4.53
C LYS A 576 -23.22 26.25 3.89
N THR A 577 -22.75 25.41 2.98
CA THR A 577 -23.44 24.16 2.66
C THR A 577 -23.24 23.21 3.84
N GLU A 578 -24.24 23.11 4.71
CA GLU A 578 -24.23 22.17 5.83
C GLU A 578 -24.41 20.73 5.35
N SER A 579 -23.45 19.87 5.68
CA SER A 579 -23.56 18.43 5.50
C SER A 579 -24.51 17.84 6.55
N PHE A 580 -25.62 17.25 6.12
CA PHE A 580 -26.55 16.55 7.01
C PHE A 580 -25.89 15.33 7.68
N VAL A 581 -25.87 15.32 9.02
CA VAL A 581 -25.41 14.19 9.84
C VAL A 581 -26.64 13.36 10.23
N THR A 582 -26.68 12.09 9.86
CA THR A 582 -27.71 11.16 10.34
C THR A 582 -27.09 10.22 11.37
N THR A 583 -27.56 10.28 12.61
CA THR A 583 -27.25 9.32 13.67
C THR A 583 -28.32 8.23 13.65
N GLN A 584 -27.93 6.95 13.62
CA GLN A 584 -28.88 5.83 13.69
C GLN A 584 -28.54 4.97 14.91
N GLN A 585 -29.50 4.85 15.83
CA GLN A 585 -29.43 3.96 17.00
C GLN A 585 -29.80 2.53 16.60
N ILE A 586 -29.12 1.54 17.18
CA ILE A 586 -29.51 0.12 17.09
C ILE A 586 -30.20 -0.24 18.41
N SER A 587 -31.53 -0.37 18.40
CA SER A 587 -32.31 -0.84 19.54
C SER A 587 -32.20 -2.36 19.68
N ARG A 588 -31.92 -2.84 20.90
CA ARG A 588 -32.02 -4.26 21.27
C ARG A 588 -33.48 -4.61 21.52
N VAL A 589 -34.01 -5.55 20.75
CA VAL A 589 -35.31 -6.19 21.04
C VAL A 589 -35.14 -7.11 22.23
N SER A 590 -35.80 -6.80 23.35
CA SER A 590 -35.95 -7.70 24.49
C SER A 590 -37.40 -8.15 24.53
N GLY A 591 -37.62 -9.47 24.48
CA GLY A 591 -38.95 -10.07 24.41
C GLY A 591 -39.75 -9.92 25.71
N ASP A 592 -41.04 -9.64 25.53
CA ASP A 592 -42.08 -9.57 26.56
C ASP A 592 -42.37 -10.93 27.20
N SER A 593 -42.72 -10.90 28.49
CA SER A 593 -43.77 -11.73 29.09
C SER A 593 -44.22 -11.14 30.45
N PRO A 594 -45.50 -11.30 30.85
CA PRO A 594 -46.21 -10.31 31.65
C PRO A 594 -46.34 -10.64 33.16
N GLN A 595 -46.53 -9.59 33.98
CA GLN A 595 -47.07 -9.68 35.34
C GLN A 595 -48.61 -9.58 35.34
N PRO A 596 -49.28 -9.97 36.45
CA PRO A 596 -49.97 -8.93 37.21
C PRO A 596 -49.99 -9.12 38.74
N GLY A 597 -50.11 -8.00 39.47
CA GLY A 597 -50.98 -7.94 40.65
C GLY A 597 -50.41 -7.42 41.98
N GLY A 598 -50.69 -6.15 42.29
CA GLY A 598 -51.26 -5.72 43.59
C GLY A 598 -50.34 -5.29 44.74
N GLY A 599 -50.64 -4.13 45.34
CA GLY A 599 -50.38 -3.90 46.77
C GLY A 599 -49.70 -2.57 47.15
N CYS A 600 -50.47 -1.67 47.76
CA CYS A 600 -50.14 -0.33 48.27
C CYS A 600 -49.35 -0.37 49.61
N CYS A 601 -48.55 0.68 49.92
CA CYS A 601 -48.62 1.48 51.18
C CYS A 601 -47.45 2.48 51.36
N CYS A 602 -47.78 3.58 52.05
CA CYS A 602 -47.10 4.88 52.16
C CYS A 602 -45.80 4.96 52.99
N ALA A 603 -44.89 5.88 52.62
CA ALA A 603 -44.15 6.77 53.53
C ALA A 603 -43.46 7.92 52.76
N LYS A 604 -43.53 9.16 53.29
CA LYS A 604 -42.96 10.40 52.70
C LYS A 604 -41.61 10.80 53.34
N LYS A 605 -40.71 11.29 52.47
CA LYS A 605 -39.60 12.28 52.63
C LYS A 605 -38.29 11.86 53.36
N PRO A 606 -37.12 12.52 53.10
CA PRO A 606 -36.92 13.79 52.39
C PRO A 606 -35.90 13.75 51.21
N GLU A 607 -35.85 14.90 50.52
CA GLU A 607 -35.02 15.25 49.36
C GLU A 607 -33.52 15.02 49.59
N ALA A 608 -32.90 14.24 48.70
CA ALA A 608 -31.47 14.27 48.45
C ALA A 608 -31.27 14.75 47.01
N LYS A 609 -30.63 15.91 46.85
CA LYS A 609 -30.21 16.49 45.57
C LYS A 609 -29.46 15.42 44.76
N SER A 610 -30.11 14.88 43.75
CA SER A 610 -29.47 14.00 42.77
C SER A 610 -28.40 14.80 42.05
N SER A 611 -27.15 14.40 42.25
CA SER A 611 -26.04 14.81 41.42
C SER A 611 -26.42 14.67 39.95
N GLU A 612 -26.16 15.71 39.17
CA GLU A 612 -26.18 15.67 37.72
C GLU A 612 -25.31 14.49 37.26
N LYS A 613 -25.95 13.37 36.92
CA LYS A 613 -25.34 12.36 36.08
C LYS A 613 -25.15 13.01 34.71
N SER A 614 -23.96 13.57 34.52
CA SER A 614 -23.39 13.87 33.21
C SER A 614 -23.75 12.73 32.24
N ARG A 615 -24.54 13.06 31.22
CA ARG A 615 -24.86 12.17 30.10
C ARG A 615 -23.55 11.74 29.44
N ARG A 616 -23.06 10.55 29.80
CA ARG A 616 -21.91 9.92 29.15
C ARG A 616 -22.40 9.43 27.78
N GLY A 617 -22.25 10.28 26.77
CA GLY A 617 -22.73 10.05 25.40
C GLY A 617 -22.30 8.68 24.86
N GLU A 618 -23.29 7.91 24.44
CA GLU A 618 -23.16 6.66 23.72
C GLU A 618 -22.47 6.96 22.38
N ARG A 619 -21.28 6.40 22.14
CA ARG A 619 -20.45 6.74 20.98
C ARG A 619 -20.90 5.90 19.78
N ASP A 620 -21.83 6.44 19.01
CA ASP A 620 -22.35 5.81 17.81
C ASP A 620 -21.40 5.90 16.59
N ILE A 621 -21.63 5.02 15.62
CA ILE A 621 -21.01 5.09 14.29
C ILE A 621 -21.65 6.26 13.52
N ILE A 622 -20.83 7.22 13.09
CA ILE A 622 -21.31 8.40 12.36
C ILE A 622 -21.30 8.10 10.86
N TYR A 623 -22.45 8.20 10.21
CA TYR A 623 -22.57 8.10 8.76
C TYR A 623 -22.54 9.49 8.11
N LEU A 624 -21.71 9.65 7.09
CA LEU A 624 -21.58 10.86 6.29
C LEU A 624 -21.98 10.53 4.85
N ASN A 625 -22.76 11.41 4.23
CA ASN A 625 -23.04 11.33 2.80
C ASN A 625 -22.07 12.25 2.04
N GLY A 626 -21.47 11.73 0.96
CA GLY A 626 -20.52 12.46 0.14
C GLY A 626 -19.04 12.21 0.48
N ARG A 627 -18.15 12.88 -0.26
CA ARG A 627 -16.70 12.71 -0.11
C ARG A 627 -16.20 13.52 1.10
N PRO A 628 -15.55 12.90 2.09
CA PRO A 628 -15.11 13.62 3.28
C PRO A 628 -13.90 14.53 2.99
N ASP A 629 -13.81 15.65 3.71
CA ASP A 629 -12.59 16.45 3.74
C ASP A 629 -11.52 15.75 4.60
N ILE A 630 -10.63 15.06 3.92
CA ILE A 630 -9.50 14.33 4.51
C ILE A 630 -8.58 15.26 5.30
N SER A 631 -8.36 16.50 4.86
CA SER A 631 -7.44 17.43 5.52
C SER A 631 -8.00 17.87 6.86
N GLN A 632 -9.30 18.19 6.92
CA GLN A 632 -10.00 18.49 8.18
C GLN A 632 -10.09 17.27 9.10
N PHE A 633 -10.38 16.08 8.56
CA PHE A 633 -10.43 14.84 9.34
C PHE A 633 -9.09 14.56 10.04
N ILE A 634 -7.96 14.82 9.37
CA ILE A 634 -6.63 14.62 9.94
C ILE A 634 -6.27 15.71 10.96
N ARG A 635 -6.63 16.97 10.70
CA ARG A 635 -6.23 18.13 11.51
C ARG A 635 -6.72 18.03 12.96
N GLY A 636 -8.02 17.80 13.18
CA GLY A 636 -8.62 17.79 14.52
C GLY A 636 -7.94 16.85 15.54
N PRO A 637 -7.79 15.53 15.26
CA PRO A 637 -7.08 14.63 16.16
C PRO A 637 -5.60 15.00 16.38
N ILE A 638 -4.93 15.58 15.39
CA ILE A 638 -3.53 15.99 15.51
C ILE A 638 -3.39 17.22 16.41
N GLU A 639 -4.32 18.17 16.35
CA GLU A 639 -4.35 19.32 17.26
C GLU A 639 -4.66 18.90 18.71
N ALA A 640 -5.52 17.90 18.87
CA ALA A 640 -5.91 17.36 20.18
C ALA A 640 -4.92 16.37 20.80
N THR A 641 -3.85 15.96 20.09
CA THR A 641 -2.88 14.96 20.59
C THR A 641 -1.73 15.62 21.35
N GLY A 642 -1.37 15.05 22.49
CA GLY A 642 -0.20 15.48 23.27
C GLY A 642 1.02 14.59 23.06
N GLY A 643 0.91 13.50 22.28
CA GLY A 643 2.01 12.60 21.92
C GLY A 643 2.13 12.27 20.43
N GLU A 644 2.99 11.30 20.08
CA GLU A 644 3.23 10.87 18.69
C GLU A 644 1.96 10.27 18.08
N THR A 645 1.65 10.71 16.85
CA THR A 645 0.46 10.29 16.10
C THR A 645 0.86 9.41 14.93
N ALA A 646 0.15 8.30 14.75
CA ALA A 646 0.26 7.45 13.57
C ALA A 646 -0.96 7.63 12.67
N ILE A 647 -0.72 7.91 11.39
CA ILE A 647 -1.74 7.93 10.34
C ILE A 647 -1.47 6.72 9.45
N THR A 648 -2.48 5.89 9.27
CA THR A 648 -2.44 4.81 8.27
C THR A 648 -3.51 5.06 7.23
N VAL A 649 -3.14 4.92 5.95
CA VAL A 649 -4.08 5.02 4.84
C VAL A 649 -3.98 3.78 3.95
N CYS A 650 -5.13 3.17 3.65
CA CYS A 650 -5.26 2.10 2.66
C CYS A 650 -6.29 2.49 1.59
N GLY A 651 -5.83 2.83 0.38
CA GLY A 651 -6.68 3.46 -0.62
C GLY A 651 -6.07 3.49 -2.03
N GLY A 652 -6.82 4.05 -2.98
CA GLY A 652 -6.28 4.39 -4.30
C GLY A 652 -5.32 5.58 -4.27
N LYS A 653 -4.55 5.75 -5.36
CA LYS A 653 -3.49 6.79 -5.51
C LYS A 653 -3.91 8.19 -5.10
N SER A 654 -5.10 8.62 -5.51
CA SER A 654 -5.61 9.97 -5.21
C SER A 654 -5.82 10.19 -3.71
N LEU A 655 -6.45 9.24 -3.01
CA LEU A 655 -6.65 9.33 -1.55
C LEU A 655 -5.31 9.31 -0.81
N VAL A 656 -4.42 8.41 -1.22
CA VAL A 656 -3.07 8.29 -0.65
C VAL A 656 -2.27 9.58 -0.82
N ALA A 657 -2.27 10.18 -2.01
CA ALA A 657 -1.58 11.44 -2.27
C ALA A 657 -2.17 12.59 -1.44
N LYS A 658 -3.50 12.65 -1.28
CA LYS A 658 -4.15 13.67 -0.46
C LYS A 658 -3.78 13.53 1.03
N VAL A 659 -3.74 12.32 1.58
CA VAL A 659 -3.29 12.05 2.95
C VAL A 659 -1.81 12.41 3.12
N ARG A 660 -0.94 12.04 2.16
CA ARG A 660 0.48 12.38 2.17
C ARG A 660 0.73 13.88 2.26
N ASN A 661 0.11 14.62 1.34
CA ASN A 661 0.30 16.07 1.25
C ASN A 661 -0.32 16.80 2.45
N SER A 662 -1.47 16.34 2.94
CA SER A 662 -2.09 16.90 4.16
C SER A 662 -1.22 16.65 5.40
N THR A 663 -0.66 15.43 5.52
CA THR A 663 0.25 15.09 6.62
C THR A 663 1.52 15.93 6.59
N ALA A 664 2.13 16.11 5.41
CA ALA A 664 3.33 16.93 5.25
C ALA A 664 3.05 18.40 5.61
N LYS A 665 1.94 18.96 5.10
CA LYS A 665 1.52 20.34 5.41
C LYS A 665 1.29 20.54 6.92
N LEU A 666 0.61 19.60 7.58
CA LEU A 666 0.38 19.67 9.03
C LEU A 666 1.66 19.48 9.85
N SER A 667 2.63 18.70 9.36
CA SER A 667 3.95 18.57 10.01
C SER A 667 4.72 19.90 10.00
N ASP A 668 4.74 20.59 8.86
CA ASP A 668 5.39 21.90 8.73
C ASP A 668 4.65 22.99 9.52
N GLU A 669 3.31 23.05 9.43
CA GLU A 669 2.48 24.01 10.18
C GLU A 669 2.69 23.91 11.69
N ARG A 670 2.82 22.69 12.22
CA ARG A 670 3.09 22.47 13.66
C ARG A 670 4.54 22.71 14.05
N ALA A 671 5.42 22.90 13.07
CA ALA A 671 6.84 23.09 13.27
C ALA A 671 7.41 22.03 14.23
N VAL A 672 7.08 20.75 13.97
CA VAL A 672 7.50 19.58 14.77
C VAL A 672 9.02 19.56 14.98
N HIS A 673 9.76 20.27 14.13
CA HIS A 673 11.21 20.41 14.14
C HIS A 673 11.75 21.79 14.60
N LYS A 674 10.90 22.79 14.91
CA LYS A 674 11.32 24.18 15.26
C LYS A 674 11.10 24.55 16.74
N GLY A 675 11.16 23.57 17.65
CA GLY A 675 11.14 23.83 19.10
C GLY A 675 9.75 24.10 19.71
N THR A 676 8.66 23.84 18.98
CA THR A 676 7.28 24.06 19.47
C THR A 676 6.79 23.01 20.48
N GLY A 677 7.57 21.95 20.72
CA GLY A 677 7.14 20.80 21.53
C GLY A 677 6.04 19.95 20.86
N ALA A 678 5.76 20.18 19.57
CA ALA A 678 4.83 19.37 18.79
C ALA A 678 5.41 17.99 18.49
N ASN A 679 4.59 16.94 18.57
CA ASN A 679 5.05 15.57 18.43
C ASN A 679 5.08 15.12 16.97
N GLY A 680 5.94 14.12 16.70
CA GLY A 680 6.07 13.48 15.40
C GLY A 680 4.75 12.96 14.82
N ILE A 681 4.59 13.12 13.51
CA ILE A 681 3.51 12.50 12.75
C ILE A 681 4.12 11.39 11.89
N PHE A 682 3.77 10.14 12.21
CA PHE A 682 4.16 8.98 11.44
C PHE A 682 3.08 8.64 10.41
N LEU A 683 3.46 8.45 9.15
CA LEU A 683 2.56 8.07 8.07
C LEU A 683 2.93 6.70 7.52
N HIS A 684 1.99 5.77 7.60
CA HIS A 684 2.08 4.48 6.93
C HIS A 684 1.06 4.41 5.79
N VAL A 685 1.53 4.05 4.61
CA VAL A 685 0.71 4.02 3.40
C VAL A 685 0.68 2.62 2.83
N GLU A 686 -0.54 2.15 2.57
CA GLU A 686 -0.84 1.01 1.73
C GLU A 686 -1.67 1.47 0.52
N GLU A 687 -1.26 1.04 -0.67
CA GLU A 687 -1.91 1.42 -1.92
C GLU A 687 -2.33 0.16 -2.66
N TYR A 688 -3.62 0.02 -2.97
CA TYR A 688 -4.04 -1.00 -3.92
C TYR A 688 -3.88 -0.44 -5.34
N CYS A 689 -3.08 -1.13 -6.16
CA CYS A 689 -2.98 -0.89 -7.60
C CYS A 689 -3.93 -1.87 -8.29
N PHE A 690 -5.08 -1.37 -8.77
CA PHE A 690 -5.92 -2.05 -9.75
C PHE A 690 -5.44 -1.73 -11.18
#